data_AF-A0A8H7I642-F1
#
_entry.id   AF-A0A8H7I642-F1
#
_cell.length_a   1.000
_cell.length_b   1.000
_cell.length_c   1.000
_cell.angle_alpha   90.00
_cell.angle_beta   90.00
_cell.angle_gamma   90.00
#
_symmetry.space_group_name_H-M   'P 1'
#
loop_
_entity.id
_entity.type
_entity.pdbx_description
1 polymer ?
#
loop_
_entity_poly.entity_id
_entity_poly.type
_entity_poly.pdbx_seq_one_letter_code
_entity_poly.pdbx_strand_id
1 'polypeptide(L)'
;MDFMQASPLTWRQIRITKVAPTIELLPPKIQERLLELYAKRLSYVPAITIGPGDSSSKTYEDTPHATKQISSVTVYTSDWIRSMRFTYADKTCSIKHEGTEGYGAVHEFKLVEGEYITEMIIWHSQQQYIGGLQFITNLGRCSPHLGGARLKVPKECDVFSDYYGSKDGRPFNDRIVVRNSDIAISQIEVWSAGVIDSIQHTPQQFTYVDSKNKAGSRILSDRHGGMGGSKKAPFVLGSGEHIFGISGRHDNSRITQLTFITNRGRTSDVFGVGQSTGESQSFSVSSPEDHEGNRMRLQYICGKCTTYRDVKSAILPLPTPRQPGLCGFRVDSMDEPQVSARQVATYANGAMPFIQEVNSVHTELIATHDQRTANYVHHGWSIDAVETVSPWILSRIDAKNRLSEKGKWMTRRTLARRLRVQVMVEDLSPVPEFARAIIEALEKPSLYKRFRAVYLAMSRWGDVVPLEIEMGSSLTLTDTEVNFDQLPKTNVYNSLTHLSTIKTARISRYGGATSAGWEDGRWIIMDVAPTSEWQTIKIVAVAPIFSLLADDIQVQITNLYNERLSYVPPLTINPIRWQCQIHDDTSNASKTISRIITHSSDNIDRFEVDYLGDAIPQLDKDEANKHTFTLTHGEHIVEILASGDDDGLRGVQFITNKGRCSAIYGTLEGVPTIARSKGGILAGLSVTSKVHPTRGYLATSFRGIWRHDLIPHAPKENDVFSEYFGARTHHGSGFNDRALVGNSSTMCISRVEFWAGVEIDSIQIQLARRITREKYVRHVTVGSAGLAPHWI
;
A
#
# COMPACT_ATOMS: atom_id res chain seq x y z
N MET A 1 30.79 -46.07 61.93
CA MET A 1 29.47 -45.78 61.22
C MET A 1 29.72 -45.35 59.77
N ASP A 2 30.07 -46.38 58.96
CA ASP A 2 30.25 -46.61 57.50
C ASP A 2 29.19 -45.86 56.68
N PHE A 3 29.47 -44.54 56.21
CA PHE A 3 28.71 -43.83 55.15
C PHE A 3 29.14 -44.35 53.78
N MET A 4 28.58 -45.39 53.32
CA MET A 4 28.50 -45.86 51.90
C MET A 4 28.21 -44.69 50.96
N GLN A 5 29.19 -44.03 50.35
CA GLN A 5 29.40 -43.11 49.21
C GLN A 5 28.74 -43.64 47.94
N ALA A 6 27.42 -43.26 47.74
CA ALA A 6 26.81 -43.42 46.39
C ALA A 6 27.47 -42.48 45.37
N SER A 7 27.84 -42.96 44.12
CA SER A 7 28.51 -42.46 42.90
C SER A 7 27.78 -41.23 42.34
N PRO A 8 28.42 -39.99 42.13
CA PRO A 8 27.99 -38.66 41.65
C PRO A 8 27.32 -38.76 40.27
N LEU A 9 27.16 -39.88 39.76
CA LEU A 9 26.48 -39.90 38.45
C LEU A 9 24.97 -40.15 38.63
N THR A 10 24.55 -40.29 39.89
CA THR A 10 23.09 -40.47 40.08
C THR A 10 22.50 -39.26 40.81
N TRP A 11 23.22 -38.07 40.69
CA TRP A 11 22.55 -36.95 41.39
C TRP A 11 21.78 -36.10 40.35
N ARG A 12 20.46 -35.58 40.76
CA ARG A 12 19.64 -34.65 39.97
C ARG A 12 19.42 -33.34 40.75
N GLN A 13 19.57 -32.23 39.92
CA GLN A 13 19.41 -30.85 40.47
C GLN A 13 17.97 -30.63 40.95
N ILE A 14 17.72 -30.34 42.16
CA ILE A 14 16.36 -30.38 42.76
C ILE A 14 15.99 -28.97 43.22
N ARG A 15 17.02 -28.00 42.90
CA ARG A 15 16.54 -26.68 43.33
C ARG A 15 17.47 -25.60 42.77
N ILE A 16 16.90 -24.59 42.04
CA ILE A 16 17.65 -23.42 41.51
C ILE A 16 17.41 -22.23 42.46
N THR A 17 18.30 -21.73 43.04
CA THR A 17 18.16 -20.75 44.14
C THR A 17 18.50 -19.35 43.63
N LYS A 18 19.03 -19.32 42.28
CA LYS A 18 19.22 -17.96 41.76
C LYS A 18 19.25 -17.99 40.23
N VAL A 19 18.47 -17.00 39.70
CA VAL A 19 18.43 -16.98 38.21
C VAL A 19 18.88 -15.59 37.75
N ALA A 20 19.80 -15.62 36.74
CA ALA A 20 20.15 -14.29 36.19
C ALA A 20 19.52 -14.12 34.79
N PRO A 21 19.04 -12.82 34.58
CA PRO A 21 18.46 -12.49 33.27
C PRO A 21 19.47 -12.72 32.12
N THR A 22 18.77 -13.57 31.24
CA THR A 22 19.68 -14.05 30.16
C THR A 22 20.37 -12.86 29.48
N ILE A 23 20.00 -11.55 29.65
CA ILE A 23 20.57 -10.37 28.97
C ILE A 23 21.77 -9.83 29.75
N GLU A 24 21.71 -10.35 30.99
CA GLU A 24 22.84 -9.88 31.84
C GLU A 24 24.06 -10.80 31.67
N LEU A 25 23.63 -12.04 31.04
CA LEU A 25 24.73 -13.00 30.81
C LEU A 25 25.46 -12.67 29.51
N LEU A 26 24.85 -11.67 28.74
CA LEU A 26 25.43 -11.31 27.44
C LEU A 26 26.43 -10.17 27.59
N PRO A 27 27.39 -10.12 26.75
CA PRO A 27 28.34 -9.01 26.87
C PRO A 27 27.63 -7.65 26.85
N PRO A 28 27.81 -6.66 27.65
CA PRO A 28 27.13 -5.39 27.94
C PRO A 28 26.80 -4.63 26.64
N LYS A 29 27.45 -5.10 25.82
CA LYS A 29 27.13 -4.34 24.58
C LYS A 29 25.92 -4.95 23.86
N ILE A 30 25.18 -5.95 23.97
CA ILE A 30 23.98 -6.59 23.39
C ILE A 30 22.76 -6.33 24.30
N GLN A 31 22.90 -5.84 25.40
CA GLN A 31 21.81 -5.56 26.36
C GLN A 31 21.22 -4.17 26.10
N GLU A 32 21.82 -3.28 25.64
CA GLU A 32 21.31 -1.91 25.41
C GLU A 32 20.58 -1.82 24.07
N ARG A 33 20.57 -2.72 23.37
CA ARG A 33 19.90 -2.70 22.05
C ARG A 33 18.57 -3.45 22.11
N LEU A 34 18.10 -4.02 23.02
CA LEU A 34 16.83 -4.76 23.16
C LEU A 34 15.80 -3.91 23.92
N LEU A 35 16.08 -2.70 24.48
CA LEU A 35 15.10 -1.87 25.22
C LEU A 35 14.51 -0.80 24.31
N GLU A 36 14.71 -0.73 23.39
CA GLU A 36 14.21 0.32 22.48
C GLU A 36 13.34 -0.32 21.40
N LEU A 37 13.03 -1.52 21.30
CA LEU A 37 12.18 -2.25 20.33
C LEU A 37 10.83 -2.60 20.98
N TYR A 38 10.28 -2.24 22.11
CA TYR A 38 9.03 -2.68 22.75
C TYR A 38 8.08 -1.50 22.91
N ALA A 39 7.85 -0.47 22.35
CA ALA A 39 6.94 0.70 22.55
C ALA A 39 6.32 1.08 21.20
N LYS A 40 6.19 0.04 20.46
CA LYS A 40 5.53 0.43 19.22
C LYS A 40 4.76 -0.75 18.63
N ARG A 41 2.88 -1.37 18.83
CA ARG A 41 2.40 -2.66 18.21
C ARG A 41 0.99 -2.46 17.66
N LEU A 42 -0.46 -1.62 17.07
CA LEU A 42 -1.67 -1.99 16.28
C LEU A 42 -1.66 -1.32 14.92
N SER A 43 -2.69 -2.30 13.73
CA SER A 43 -2.90 -1.62 12.42
C SER A 43 -4.30 -1.95 11.88
N TYR A 44 -5.40 -1.04 10.88
CA TYR A 44 -6.70 -1.21 10.20
C TYR A 44 -6.50 -1.33 8.68
N VAL A 45 -7.57 -2.18 7.87
CA VAL A 45 -7.57 -2.21 6.39
C VAL A 45 -8.81 -1.49 5.88
N PRO A 46 -8.87 -0.98 4.50
CA PRO A 46 -9.94 -0.09 4.03
C PRO A 46 -11.26 -0.85 3.79
N ALA A 47 -12.60 -0.26 3.88
CA ALA A 47 -14.00 -0.66 4.04
C ALA A 47 -14.54 -1.28 2.74
N ILE A 48 -15.00 -2.50 2.67
CA ILE A 48 -15.66 -3.24 1.56
C ILE A 48 -17.18 -3.00 1.65
N THR A 49 -17.71 -2.41 0.51
CA THR A 49 -19.14 -2.03 0.50
C THR A 49 -20.00 -3.26 0.21
N ILE A 50 -20.86 -3.60 1.07
CA ILE A 50 -21.77 -4.76 0.96
C ILE A 50 -23.17 -4.25 0.62
N GLY A 51 -23.81 -4.68 -0.74
CA GLY A 51 -25.20 -4.50 -1.22
C GLY A 51 -25.26 -3.46 -2.35
N PRO A 52 -26.41 -3.32 -3.20
CA PRO A 52 -26.49 -2.40 -4.34
C PRO A 52 -26.44 -0.93 -3.89
N GLY A 53 -25.29 -0.06 -4.15
CA GLY A 53 -24.94 1.34 -3.83
C GLY A 53 -26.04 2.32 -4.31
N ASP A 54 -27.56 2.34 -4.01
CA ASP A 54 -28.27 3.61 -4.30
C ASP A 54 -27.82 4.73 -3.36
N SER A 55 -27.17 6.25 -3.69
CA SER A 55 -26.61 7.53 -3.20
C SER A 55 -26.73 7.65 -1.68
N SER A 56 -27.12 6.36 -0.81
CA SER A 56 -27.02 6.70 0.64
C SER A 56 -26.28 5.60 1.38
N SER A 57 -25.26 4.96 0.76
CA SER A 57 -24.45 3.91 1.40
C SER A 57 -23.81 4.42 2.70
N LYS A 58 -24.38 3.85 3.89
CA LYS A 58 -24.00 4.20 5.28
C LYS A 58 -22.94 3.21 5.79
N THR A 59 -21.83 3.83 6.18
CA THR A 59 -20.68 3.06 6.70
C THR A 59 -20.84 2.87 8.22
N TYR A 60 -20.80 1.64 8.36
CA TYR A 60 -20.92 1.34 9.80
C TYR A 60 -19.55 0.94 10.35
N GLU A 61 -19.00 1.67 11.50
CA GLU A 61 -17.66 1.48 12.10
C GLU A 61 -17.80 0.77 13.46
N ASP A 62 -17.16 -0.12 13.34
CA ASP A 62 -17.25 -0.91 14.60
C ASP A 62 -15.93 -0.80 15.38
N THR A 63 -14.85 0.32 15.18
CA THR A 63 -13.52 0.59 15.85
C THR A 63 -13.65 0.51 17.36
N PRO A 64 -15.09 0.96 17.56
CA PRO A 64 -15.16 0.86 19.04
C PRO A 64 -15.18 -0.59 19.51
N HIS A 65 -15.45 -1.51 18.55
CA HIS A 65 -15.40 -2.92 18.99
C HIS A 65 -14.07 -3.58 18.62
N ALA A 66 -12.62 -2.99 18.40
CA ALA A 66 -11.41 -3.52 17.81
C ALA A 66 -10.56 -4.30 18.81
N THR A 67 -10.68 -4.11 20.13
CA THR A 67 -9.89 -4.88 21.10
C THR A 67 -10.66 -6.15 21.47
N LYS A 68 -12.14 -6.18 20.61
CA LYS A 68 -12.93 -7.33 21.08
C LYS A 68 -12.84 -8.49 20.07
N GLN A 69 -12.59 -9.94 20.76
CA GLN A 69 -12.49 -11.14 19.89
C GLN A 69 -13.84 -11.53 19.31
N ILE A 70 -14.22 -11.68 17.76
CA ILE A 70 -15.47 -12.06 17.04
C ILE A 70 -15.82 -13.52 17.35
N SER A 71 -16.91 -13.88 17.63
CA SER A 71 -17.29 -15.28 18.02
C SER A 71 -18.15 -15.87 16.92
N SER A 72 -18.97 -15.14 15.89
CA SER A 72 -19.70 -15.68 14.73
C SER A 72 -20.07 -14.52 13.78
N VAL A 73 -20.39 -15.09 12.49
CA VAL A 73 -20.81 -14.09 11.49
C VAL A 73 -22.09 -14.61 10.81
N THR A 74 -23.01 -13.59 10.71
CA THR A 74 -24.24 -14.00 10.00
C THR A 74 -24.38 -13.18 8.71
N VAL A 75 -24.53 -14.10 7.68
CA VAL A 75 -24.58 -13.38 6.40
C VAL A 75 -25.94 -13.63 5.74
N TYR A 76 -26.38 -12.52 5.33
CA TYR A 76 -27.67 -12.68 4.62
C TYR A 76 -27.44 -12.55 3.11
N THR A 77 -27.84 -13.81 2.39
CA THR A 77 -27.38 -13.82 0.99
C THR A 77 -28.57 -14.07 0.07
N SER A 78 -28.61 -13.35 -1.02
CA SER A 78 -29.47 -13.71 -2.16
C SER A 78 -28.63 -13.98 -3.40
N ASP A 79 -28.90 -13.33 -4.59
CA ASP A 79 -28.00 -13.44 -5.76
C ASP A 79 -26.67 -12.71 -5.52
N TRP A 80 -26.52 -12.12 -4.35
CA TRP A 80 -25.33 -11.45 -3.83
C TRP A 80 -25.45 -11.29 -2.31
N ILE A 81 -24.45 -10.78 -1.71
CA ILE A 81 -24.45 -10.67 -0.24
C ILE A 81 -25.12 -9.35 0.17
N ARG A 82 -26.03 -9.46 1.10
CA ARG A 82 -26.92 -8.29 1.34
C ARG A 82 -26.56 -7.60 2.66
N SER A 83 -26.49 -8.50 3.63
CA SER A 83 -26.12 -7.85 4.91
C SER A 83 -25.35 -8.84 5.78
N MET A 84 -24.65 -8.11 6.60
CA MET A 84 -23.87 -9.00 7.49
C MET A 84 -23.80 -8.39 8.89
N ARG A 85 -23.67 -9.38 9.67
CA ARG A 85 -23.67 -8.91 11.07
C ARG A 85 -22.69 -9.77 11.89
N PHE A 86 -21.88 -8.90 12.85
CA PHE A 86 -20.93 -9.68 13.67
C PHE A 86 -21.42 -9.75 15.13
N THR A 87 -21.03 -10.90 15.56
CA THR A 87 -21.27 -11.05 17.01
C THR A 87 -19.93 -11.33 17.74
N TYR A 88 -19.68 -10.54 18.76
CA TYR A 88 -18.39 -10.65 19.47
C TYR A 88 -18.48 -11.48 20.74
N ALA A 89 -17.05 -11.86 21.34
CA ALA A 89 -16.90 -12.84 22.43
C ALA A 89 -17.62 -12.35 23.70
N ASP A 90 -18.02 -10.69 23.44
CA ASP A 90 -18.75 -10.31 24.65
C ASP A 90 -20.25 -10.16 24.35
N LYS A 91 -20.82 -10.79 23.31
CA LYS A 91 -22.17 -11.04 22.76
C LYS A 91 -22.81 -9.73 22.29
N THR A 92 -22.01 -8.79 21.95
CA THR A 92 -22.60 -7.60 21.27
C THR A 92 -22.50 -7.75 19.75
N CYS A 93 -23.52 -7.12 19.36
CA CYS A 93 -23.47 -7.28 17.89
C CYS A 93 -23.15 -5.94 17.22
N SER A 94 -22.56 -6.15 16.25
CA SER A 94 -22.28 -4.88 15.55
C SER A 94 -23.56 -4.36 14.91
N ILE A 95 -23.33 -3.14 14.53
CA ILE A 95 -24.57 -2.62 13.91
C ILE A 95 -24.73 -3.25 12.52
N LYS A 96 -25.86 -3.45 12.30
CA LYS A 96 -26.09 -4.12 11.02
C LYS A 96 -25.57 -3.27 9.84
N HIS A 97 -24.85 -3.99 9.21
CA HIS A 97 -24.17 -3.22 8.13
C HIS A 97 -24.93 -3.39 6.82
N GLU A 98 -26.04 -2.64 6.86
CA GLU A 98 -27.38 -2.47 6.25
C GLU A 98 -27.54 -3.38 5.03
N GLY A 99 -28.83 -3.93 4.80
CA GLY A 99 -29.87 -4.39 3.85
C GLY A 99 -31.01 -5.07 4.62
N THR A 100 -32.32 -4.88 4.30
CA THR A 100 -33.62 -5.23 4.90
C THR A 100 -33.74 -6.75 5.07
N GLU A 101 -33.92 -7.31 6.27
CA GLU A 101 -34.02 -8.66 6.87
C GLU A 101 -35.24 -9.40 6.33
N GLY A 102 -35.64 -8.77 5.07
CA GLY A 102 -36.92 -9.46 4.79
C GLY A 102 -36.79 -10.36 3.55
N TYR A 103 -35.28 -10.45 2.90
CA TYR A 103 -35.26 -11.24 1.63
C TYR A 103 -33.87 -11.86 1.46
N GLY A 104 -33.80 -13.43 1.35
CA GLY A 104 -32.56 -14.21 1.13
C GLY A 104 -32.30 -15.17 2.30
N ALA A 105 -31.23 -16.09 1.96
CA ALA A 105 -30.84 -17.14 2.92
C ALA A 105 -29.81 -16.60 3.92
N VAL A 106 -30.08 -16.99 5.10
CA VAL A 106 -29.20 -16.50 6.19
C VAL A 106 -28.25 -17.63 6.58
N HIS A 107 -27.13 -17.28 6.49
CA HIS A 107 -26.13 -18.30 6.85
C HIS A 107 -25.23 -17.79 7.99
N GLU A 108 -24.95 -18.68 8.89
CA GLU A 108 -24.17 -18.29 10.08
C GLU A 108 -22.92 -19.17 10.17
N PHE A 109 -21.83 -18.64 10.32
CA PHE A 109 -20.54 -19.34 10.48
C PHE A 109 -19.95 -19.08 11.87
N LYS A 110 -19.84 -20.16 12.72
CA LYS A 110 -19.45 -19.98 14.14
C LYS A 110 -17.96 -20.35 14.31
N LEU A 111 -17.22 -19.51 15.11
CA LEU A 111 -15.79 -19.81 15.31
C LEU A 111 -15.60 -20.45 16.70
N VAL A 112 -14.57 -21.70 16.79
CA VAL A 112 -14.30 -22.37 18.07
C VAL A 112 -13.19 -21.58 18.79
N GLU A 113 -12.90 -21.75 20.21
CA GLU A 113 -11.91 -21.06 21.07
C GLU A 113 -10.48 -21.18 20.54
N GLY A 114 -9.91 -20.12 20.16
CA GLY A 114 -8.51 -19.98 19.68
C GLY A 114 -8.48 -19.86 18.15
N GLU A 115 -9.93 -19.96 17.39
CA GLU A 115 -9.98 -19.93 15.92
C GLU A 115 -10.51 -18.56 15.43
N TYR A 116 -9.87 -18.07 14.46
CA TYR A 116 -10.38 -16.74 13.97
C TYR A 116 -10.22 -16.67 12.46
N ILE A 117 -10.99 -15.87 11.88
CA ILE A 117 -11.02 -15.85 10.40
C ILE A 117 -9.76 -15.16 9.90
N THR A 118 -8.72 -16.01 9.24
CA THR A 118 -7.42 -15.45 8.84
C THR A 118 -7.51 -14.93 7.41
N GLU A 119 -8.69 -15.68 6.69
CA GLU A 119 -8.85 -15.18 5.32
C GLU A 119 -10.32 -15.14 4.92
N MET A 120 -10.80 -13.99 4.01
CA MET A 120 -12.11 -14.03 3.35
C MET A 120 -11.94 -13.96 1.83
N ILE A 121 -12.33 -15.05 1.24
CA ILE A 121 -12.24 -15.00 -0.24
C ILE A 121 -13.54 -14.43 -0.82
N ILE A 122 -13.40 -13.25 -1.45
CA ILE A 122 -14.64 -12.58 -1.93
C ILE A 122 -14.63 -12.60 -3.46
N TRP A 123 -15.62 -13.06 -4.05
CA TRP A 123 -15.76 -13.01 -5.52
C TRP A 123 -16.67 -11.85 -5.93
N HIS A 124 -16.22 -11.06 -6.85
CA HIS A 124 -17.03 -9.89 -7.25
C HIS A 124 -17.77 -10.20 -8.55
N SER A 125 -18.88 -9.70 -8.52
CA SER A 125 -19.54 -9.85 -9.84
C SER A 125 -19.24 -8.65 -10.73
N GLN A 126 -19.68 -8.59 -11.99
CA GLN A 126 -19.43 -7.59 -13.04
C GLN A 126 -20.06 -6.25 -12.68
N GLN A 127 -21.01 -6.20 -11.66
CA GLN A 127 -21.66 -4.93 -11.25
C GLN A 127 -21.10 -4.44 -9.91
N GLN A 128 -19.91 -4.98 -9.47
CA GLN A 128 -19.12 -4.60 -8.28
C GLN A 128 -19.85 -4.98 -6.99
N TYR A 129 -20.86 -5.95 -7.11
CA TYR A 129 -21.44 -6.46 -5.85
C TYR A 129 -20.68 -7.72 -5.40
N ILE A 130 -20.92 -7.93 -4.18
CA ILE A 130 -20.22 -9.15 -3.70
C ILE A 130 -21.11 -10.37 -3.99
N GLY A 131 -20.49 -11.12 -5.08
CA GLY A 131 -21.29 -12.23 -5.67
C GLY A 131 -21.07 -13.55 -4.92
N GLY A 132 -19.92 -13.66 -4.17
CA GLY A 132 -19.67 -14.87 -3.35
C GLY A 132 -18.61 -14.58 -2.25
N LEU A 133 -18.85 -15.24 -1.23
CA LEU A 133 -17.97 -14.95 -0.08
C LEU A 133 -17.68 -16.24 0.68
N GLN A 134 -16.20 -16.49 0.94
CA GLN A 134 -15.86 -17.66 1.76
C GLN A 134 -14.79 -17.27 2.80
N PHE A 135 -15.08 -17.73 3.95
CA PHE A 135 -14.13 -17.38 5.04
C PHE A 135 -13.19 -18.56 5.30
N ILE A 136 -11.71 -18.27 5.58
CA ILE A 136 -10.77 -19.32 5.99
C ILE A 136 -10.16 -18.95 7.35
N THR A 137 -10.08 -19.98 8.08
CA THR A 137 -9.59 -19.68 9.45
C THR A 137 -8.14 -20.11 9.60
N ASN A 138 -7.40 -19.72 10.70
CA ASN A 138 -6.00 -20.07 11.01
C ASN A 138 -5.81 -21.57 11.22
N LEU A 139 -6.77 -22.40 11.19
CA LEU A 139 -6.61 -23.87 11.33
C LEU A 139 -6.88 -24.52 9.98
N GLY A 140 -7.04 -23.74 8.95
CA GLY A 140 -7.16 -24.26 7.57
C GLY A 140 -8.60 -24.68 7.24
N ARG A 141 -9.72 -24.12 8.13
CA ARG A 141 -11.12 -24.52 7.87
C ARG A 141 -11.80 -23.45 7.00
N CYS A 142 -12.53 -24.06 5.98
CA CYS A 142 -13.15 -23.05 5.09
C CYS A 142 -14.67 -23.08 5.24
N SER A 143 -15.33 -21.70 5.13
CA SER A 143 -16.81 -21.72 5.14
C SER A 143 -17.33 -22.17 3.77
N PRO A 144 -18.61 -22.64 3.75
CA PRO A 144 -19.13 -22.91 2.41
C PRO A 144 -19.18 -21.64 1.55
N HIS A 145 -19.19 -21.90 0.39
CA HIS A 145 -19.25 -20.73 -0.52
C HIS A 145 -20.65 -20.09 -0.48
N LEU A 146 -20.52 -18.62 -0.06
CA LEU A 146 -21.85 -17.98 0.20
C LEU A 146 -22.09 -16.88 -0.83
N GLY A 147 -23.23 -17.07 -1.64
CA GLY A 147 -23.66 -16.16 -2.73
C GLY A 147 -23.61 -16.89 -4.09
N GLY A 148 -24.47 -16.42 -5.22
CA GLY A 148 -24.98 -17.25 -6.34
C GLY A 148 -24.69 -16.57 -7.68
N ALA A 149 -23.51 -16.79 -8.53
CA ALA A 149 -23.50 -17.20 -9.95
C ALA A 149 -22.55 -16.30 -10.74
N ARG A 150 -21.57 -17.09 -11.45
CA ARG A 150 -20.84 -17.15 -12.74
C ARG A 150 -19.87 -15.96 -12.87
N LEU A 151 -18.69 -16.00 -12.16
CA LEU A 151 -17.76 -14.88 -12.44
C LEU A 151 -16.37 -15.45 -12.71
N LYS A 152 -15.70 -14.86 -13.96
CA LYS A 152 -14.41 -14.59 -14.65
C LYS A 152 -13.39 -13.93 -13.72
N VAL A 153 -12.14 -14.72 -13.74
CA VAL A 153 -10.93 -14.57 -12.90
C VAL A 153 -10.38 -13.15 -13.05
N PRO A 154 -9.66 -12.61 -11.87
CA PRO A 154 -8.89 -11.42 -11.45
C PRO A 154 -7.50 -11.39 -12.09
N LYS A 155 -7.01 -10.29 -12.78
CA LYS A 155 -5.77 -9.59 -13.19
C LYS A 155 -4.57 -10.01 -12.32
N GLU A 156 -3.64 -10.82 -13.02
CA GLU A 156 -2.24 -11.26 -13.21
C GLU A 156 -1.29 -10.56 -12.23
N CYS A 157 -1.66 -10.39 -10.79
CA CYS A 157 -0.52 -10.09 -9.88
C CYS A 157 -0.78 -10.76 -8.52
N ASP A 158 -1.23 -12.02 -8.52
CA ASP A 158 -1.26 -12.66 -7.18
C ASP A 158 -1.18 -14.18 -7.37
N VAL A 159 -0.10 -14.76 -8.09
CA VAL A 159 0.19 -16.20 -7.91
C VAL A 159 1.60 -16.48 -8.47
N PHE A 160 2.71 -16.82 -7.63
CA PHE A 160 4.07 -17.25 -8.02
C PHE A 160 4.02 -18.29 -9.14
N SER A 161 3.20 -18.09 -10.27
CA SER A 161 3.44 -18.85 -11.51
C SER A 161 2.54 -18.31 -12.62
N ASP A 162 3.07 -18.63 -13.93
CA ASP A 162 2.37 -18.26 -15.18
C ASP A 162 1.20 -19.23 -15.46
N TYR A 163 -0.04 -18.57 -15.47
CA TYR A 163 -1.23 -19.32 -15.93
C TYR A 163 -1.16 -19.55 -17.44
N TYR A 164 -1.17 -21.01 -17.67
CA TYR A 164 -1.16 -21.30 -19.13
C TYR A 164 -2.47 -21.98 -19.53
N GLY A 165 -3.31 -21.05 -20.18
CA GLY A 165 -4.58 -21.68 -20.63
C GLY A 165 -5.68 -20.63 -20.77
N SER A 166 -7.07 -20.84 -20.90
CA SER A 166 -8.20 -19.95 -21.27
C SER A 166 -8.70 -19.16 -20.06
N LYS A 167 -9.32 -17.92 -20.35
CA LYS A 167 -9.95 -17.04 -19.34
C LYS A 167 -11.34 -17.57 -18.95
N ASP A 168 -11.73 -18.62 -19.48
CA ASP A 168 -13.10 -19.12 -19.22
C ASP A 168 -13.05 -20.41 -18.40
N GLY A 169 -14.27 -20.70 -17.52
CA GLY A 169 -14.39 -21.99 -16.79
C GLY A 169 -14.54 -21.74 -15.28
N ARG A 170 -15.04 -22.95 -14.64
CA ARG A 170 -15.15 -22.93 -13.17
C ARG A 170 -13.80 -23.21 -12.49
N PRO A 171 -13.44 -22.35 -11.66
CA PRO A 171 -12.14 -22.54 -10.98
C PRO A 171 -12.16 -23.75 -10.04
N PHE A 172 -11.04 -24.45 -10.05
CA PHE A 172 -10.89 -25.49 -9.01
C PHE A 172 -9.52 -25.35 -8.34
N ASN A 173 -9.49 -25.99 -7.10
CA ASN A 173 -8.24 -25.94 -6.31
C ASN A 173 -8.10 -27.21 -5.46
N ASP A 174 -6.92 -27.85 -5.79
CA ASP A 174 -6.78 -29.13 -5.05
C ASP A 174 -6.09 -28.90 -3.69
N ARG A 175 -5.96 -27.69 -3.34
CA ARG A 175 -5.36 -27.44 -2.03
C ARG A 175 -6.24 -27.96 -0.88
N ILE A 176 -7.42 -28.04 -1.19
CA ILE A 176 -8.35 -28.53 -0.14
C ILE A 176 -8.01 -29.98 0.22
N VAL A 177 -7.31 -30.62 -0.69
CA VAL A 177 -7.00 -32.05 -0.43
C VAL A 177 -5.68 -32.16 0.33
N VAL A 178 -4.71 -31.27 0.21
CA VAL A 178 -3.35 -31.41 0.76
C VAL A 178 -3.29 -30.79 2.16
N ARG A 179 -4.21 -30.04 2.64
CA ARG A 179 -4.33 -29.47 4.00
C ARG A 179 -2.95 -29.32 4.66
N ASN A 180 -2.15 -28.19 4.50
CA ASN A 180 -0.78 -27.90 4.98
C ASN A 180 -0.05 -29.19 5.40
N SER A 181 -0.34 -30.35 4.82
CA SER A 181 0.28 -31.64 5.24
C SER A 181 1.39 -32.02 4.24
N ASP A 182 2.38 -33.03 4.69
CA ASP A 182 3.50 -33.51 3.83
C ASP A 182 2.99 -34.51 2.79
N ILE A 183 1.80 -34.28 2.29
CA ILE A 183 1.20 -35.22 1.33
C ILE A 183 1.71 -34.86 -0.08
N ALA A 184 2.22 -36.02 -0.81
CA ALA A 184 2.86 -35.75 -2.12
C ALA A 184 2.07 -36.46 -3.23
N ILE A 185 2.23 -35.93 -4.46
CA ILE A 185 1.54 -36.54 -5.62
C ILE A 185 2.21 -37.89 -5.93
N SER A 186 1.45 -38.86 -5.98
CA SER A 186 2.06 -40.21 -6.16
C SER A 186 1.63 -40.78 -7.51
N GLN A 187 0.56 -40.21 -8.08
CA GLN A 187 0.08 -40.75 -9.37
C GLN A 187 -0.75 -39.68 -10.08
N ILE A 188 -0.47 -39.67 -11.59
CA ILE A 188 -1.25 -38.70 -12.38
C ILE A 188 -2.01 -39.50 -13.47
N GLU A 189 -3.24 -39.06 -13.51
CA GLU A 189 -4.03 -39.69 -14.62
C GLU A 189 -4.63 -38.59 -15.51
N VAL A 190 -4.41 -38.87 -16.94
CA VAL A 190 -4.86 -37.79 -17.85
C VAL A 190 -5.74 -38.43 -18.93
N TRP A 191 -6.90 -37.72 -19.37
CA TRP A 191 -7.70 -38.13 -20.54
C TRP A 191 -7.45 -37.15 -21.70
N SER A 192 -6.99 -37.85 -22.75
CA SER A 192 -6.72 -36.90 -23.85
C SER A 192 -7.05 -37.55 -25.19
N ALA A 193 -7.66 -36.86 -26.25
CA ALA A 193 -7.67 -37.29 -27.67
C ALA A 193 -6.75 -36.39 -28.49
N GLY A 194 -7.36 -35.47 -29.56
CA GLY A 194 -6.59 -34.47 -30.32
C GLY A 194 -6.19 -33.25 -29.45
N VAL A 195 -6.82 -32.96 -28.31
CA VAL A 195 -6.55 -31.92 -27.29
C VAL A 195 -6.84 -32.52 -25.91
N ILE A 196 -6.25 -31.85 -24.88
CA ILE A 196 -6.50 -32.34 -23.49
C ILE A 196 -7.95 -32.00 -23.10
N ASP A 197 -8.97 -32.98 -23.24
CA ASP A 197 -10.44 -32.85 -23.10
C ASP A 197 -10.87 -32.91 -21.63
N SER A 198 -10.29 -33.35 -20.92
CA SER A 198 -10.61 -33.43 -19.47
C SER A 198 -9.45 -34.11 -18.75
N ILE A 199 -9.24 -33.55 -17.55
CA ILE A 199 -8.26 -34.14 -16.61
C ILE A 199 -9.04 -34.82 -15.49
N GLN A 200 -10.02 -36.07 -15.63
CA GLN A 200 -10.19 -37.52 -15.39
C GLN A 200 -11.68 -37.86 -15.29
N HIS A 201 -12.03 -39.51 -15.88
CA HIS A 201 -12.53 -40.71 -15.17
C HIS A 201 -11.80 -41.96 -15.65
N THR A 202 -10.63 -42.30 -15.17
CA THR A 202 -9.82 -43.39 -14.56
C THR A 202 -8.74 -43.82 -15.57
N PRO A 203 -7.39 -43.28 -15.22
CA PRO A 203 -7.09 -42.00 -14.58
C PRO A 203 -5.89 -41.28 -15.21
N GLN A 204 -6.02 -39.57 -15.42
CA GLN A 204 -5.02 -38.99 -14.50
C GLN A 204 -5.72 -38.45 -13.23
N GLN A 205 -5.78 -39.04 -11.97
CA GLN A 205 -5.92 -38.95 -10.51
C GLN A 205 -4.55 -38.60 -9.90
N PHE A 206 -4.72 -37.09 -9.22
CA PHE A 206 -3.49 -37.09 -8.39
C PHE A 206 -3.73 -37.87 -7.10
N THR A 207 -3.21 -38.93 -7.14
CA THR A 207 -3.20 -39.67 -5.86
C THR A 207 -2.07 -39.15 -4.96
N TYR A 208 -2.68 -38.63 -3.83
CA TYR A 208 -1.67 -38.13 -2.87
C TYR A 208 -1.40 -39.19 -1.79
N VAL A 209 -0.07 -39.38 -1.58
CA VAL A 209 0.25 -40.32 -0.50
C VAL A 209 0.88 -39.55 0.67
N ASP A 210 0.30 -39.87 1.82
CA ASP A 210 0.89 -39.29 3.04
C ASP A 210 2.16 -40.08 3.43
N SER A 211 3.28 -39.34 3.38
CA SER A 211 4.55 -40.04 3.65
C SER A 211 4.65 -40.48 5.11
N LYS A 212 3.71 -40.05 5.96
CA LYS A 212 3.85 -40.33 7.41
C LYS A 212 2.91 -41.47 7.81
N ASN A 213 2.00 -41.90 6.90
CA ASN A 213 1.04 -42.97 7.26
C ASN A 213 1.51 -44.29 6.65
N LYS A 214 2.09 -45.32 7.44
CA LYS A 214 2.65 -46.64 7.03
C LYS A 214 1.57 -47.52 6.39
N ALA A 215 0.25 -46.97 6.37
CA ALA A 215 -0.83 -47.83 5.83
C ALA A 215 -1.20 -47.37 4.43
N GLY A 216 -0.27 -46.53 3.69
CA GLY A 216 -0.44 -46.26 2.24
C GLY A 216 -1.80 -45.63 1.92
N SER A 217 -2.48 -44.82 2.83
CA SER A 217 -3.83 -44.30 2.46
C SER A 217 -3.71 -43.22 1.37
N ARG A 218 -4.39 -43.51 0.18
CA ARG A 218 -4.39 -42.66 -1.03
C ARG A 218 -5.61 -41.73 -1.01
N ILE A 219 -5.24 -40.36 -1.09
CA ILE A 219 -6.37 -39.40 -1.13
C ILE A 219 -6.53 -38.91 -2.58
N LEU A 220 -7.80 -39.02 -2.97
CA LEU A 220 -8.04 -38.65 -4.39
C LEU A 220 -8.65 -37.25 -4.47
N SER A 221 -8.03 -36.37 -5.38
CA SER A 221 -8.66 -35.05 -5.59
C SER A 221 -9.90 -35.19 -6.47
N ASP A 222 -10.86 -33.91 -6.42
CA ASP A 222 -12.05 -33.92 -7.30
C ASP A 222 -11.62 -33.82 -8.77
N ARG A 223 -12.49 -34.26 -9.65
CA ARG A 223 -12.28 -34.24 -11.11
C ARG A 223 -12.43 -32.82 -11.67
N HIS A 224 -11.18 -32.50 -12.58
CA HIS A 224 -11.32 -31.12 -13.13
C HIS A 224 -11.39 -31.16 -14.66
N GLY A 225 -12.70 -30.73 -15.34
CA GLY A 225 -12.86 -30.68 -16.82
C GLY A 225 -13.94 -31.63 -17.29
N GLY A 226 -14.23 -31.76 -18.78
CA GLY A 226 -15.37 -32.46 -19.42
C GLY A 226 -15.04 -33.92 -19.72
N MET A 227 -16.03 -34.86 -20.12
CA MET A 227 -16.04 -36.34 -20.26
C MET A 227 -15.44 -36.73 -21.61
N GLY A 228 -14.80 -35.76 -22.40
CA GLY A 228 -14.39 -36.16 -23.78
C GLY A 228 -12.95 -36.69 -23.80
N GLY A 229 -12.51 -37.75 -24.86
CA GLY A 229 -11.17 -38.34 -25.11
C GLY A 229 -11.03 -39.71 -24.44
N SER A 230 -9.85 -40.48 -24.86
CA SER A 230 -9.61 -41.82 -24.27
C SER A 230 -8.63 -41.74 -23.10
N LYS A 231 -8.88 -42.50 -22.11
CA LYS A 231 -8.02 -42.62 -20.90
C LYS A 231 -6.61 -43.07 -21.28
N LYS A 232 -5.67 -42.18 -20.71
CA LYS A 232 -4.27 -42.61 -20.93
C LYS A 232 -3.75 -43.41 -19.73
N ALA A 233 -2.64 -44.21 -20.00
CA ALA A 233 -2.04 -44.98 -18.89
C ALA A 233 -1.55 -44.05 -17.77
N PRO A 234 -1.84 -44.46 -16.46
CA PRO A 234 -1.41 -43.61 -15.33
C PRO A 234 0.11 -43.45 -15.28
N PHE A 235 0.47 -42.20 -14.93
CA PHE A 235 1.90 -41.95 -14.64
C PHE A 235 2.17 -42.07 -13.14
N VAL A 236 2.72 -43.37 -12.78
CA VAL A 236 2.89 -43.69 -11.35
C VAL A 236 4.32 -43.32 -10.93
N LEU A 237 4.40 -42.53 -9.75
CA LEU A 237 5.74 -42.13 -9.28
C LEU A 237 6.30 -43.16 -8.31
N GLY A 238 7.61 -43.67 -8.64
CA GLY A 238 8.28 -44.62 -7.72
C GLY A 238 8.64 -43.98 -6.38
N SER A 239 8.99 -44.82 -5.41
CA SER A 239 9.42 -44.30 -4.11
C SER A 239 10.59 -43.30 -4.27
N GLY A 240 10.34 -42.10 -3.66
CA GLY A 240 11.41 -41.06 -3.68
C GLY A 240 11.39 -40.26 -4.98
N GLU A 241 10.47 -40.72 -5.93
CA GLU A 241 10.32 -39.97 -7.21
C GLU A 241 9.23 -38.89 -7.08
N HIS A 242 9.59 -37.57 -7.52
CA HIS A 242 8.55 -36.52 -7.46
C HIS A 242 8.62 -35.66 -8.72
N ILE A 243 7.53 -35.03 -8.95
CA ILE A 243 7.48 -34.21 -10.18
C ILE A 243 8.05 -32.82 -9.88
N PHE A 244 9.01 -32.42 -10.70
CA PHE A 244 9.54 -31.07 -10.41
C PHE A 244 9.37 -30.17 -11.62
N GLY A 245 8.94 -30.76 -12.77
CA GLY A 245 8.75 -29.90 -13.95
C GLY A 245 7.55 -30.39 -14.78
N ILE A 246 6.95 -29.30 -15.51
CA ILE A 246 5.84 -29.63 -16.43
C ILE A 246 6.10 -28.89 -17.75
N SER A 247 5.88 -29.60 -18.85
CA SER A 247 5.96 -28.91 -20.15
C SER A 247 4.79 -29.29 -21.04
N GLY A 248 4.48 -28.34 -21.93
CA GLY A 248 3.35 -28.66 -22.83
C GLY A 248 3.07 -27.51 -23.79
N ARG A 249 1.88 -27.57 -24.48
CA ARG A 249 1.44 -26.51 -25.42
C ARG A 249 0.02 -26.06 -25.07
N HIS A 250 -0.21 -24.72 -25.32
CA HIS A 250 -1.59 -24.24 -25.10
C HIS A 250 -1.97 -23.24 -26.18
N ASP A 251 -3.27 -23.08 -26.40
CA ASP A 251 -3.73 -21.94 -27.23
C ASP A 251 -4.67 -21.04 -26.42
N ASN A 252 -5.35 -20.11 -27.11
CA ASN A 252 -6.12 -19.08 -26.37
C ASN A 252 -7.32 -19.68 -25.65
N SER A 253 -7.42 -20.91 -25.87
CA SER A 253 -8.69 -21.38 -25.27
C SER A 253 -8.43 -22.57 -24.33
N ARG A 254 -7.26 -23.24 -24.47
CA ARG A 254 -7.14 -24.45 -23.63
C ARG A 254 -5.72 -24.99 -23.69
N ILE A 255 -5.39 -25.99 -22.83
CA ILE A 255 -4.10 -26.71 -22.87
C ILE A 255 -4.21 -27.88 -23.84
N THR A 256 -3.29 -27.96 -24.85
CA THR A 256 -3.47 -28.96 -25.94
C THR A 256 -2.45 -30.10 -25.79
N GLN A 257 -1.35 -29.84 -24.90
CA GLN A 257 -0.37 -30.91 -24.65
C GLN A 257 0.27 -30.71 -23.28
N LEU A 258 0.56 -31.94 -22.61
CA LEU A 258 1.18 -31.81 -21.28
C LEU A 258 2.16 -32.98 -21.08
N THR A 259 3.26 -32.62 -20.48
CA THR A 259 4.24 -33.64 -20.08
C THR A 259 4.77 -33.33 -18.68
N PHE A 260 4.97 -34.51 -17.89
CA PHE A 260 5.49 -34.31 -16.51
C PHE A 260 6.92 -34.85 -16.44
N ILE A 261 7.74 -34.00 -15.73
CA ILE A 261 9.15 -34.39 -15.59
C ILE A 261 9.45 -34.64 -14.10
N THR A 262 10.21 -35.82 -13.86
CA THR A 262 10.46 -36.15 -12.44
C THR A 262 11.93 -35.91 -12.12
N ASN A 263 12.16 -35.94 -10.79
CA ASN A 263 13.54 -35.70 -10.30
C ASN A 263 14.45 -36.88 -10.64
N ARG A 264 13.98 -37.96 -11.22
CA ARG A 264 14.85 -39.11 -11.59
C ARG A 264 15.07 -39.15 -13.10
N GLY A 265 14.78 -38.10 -13.67
CA GLY A 265 15.05 -37.94 -15.11
C GLY A 265 14.01 -38.66 -15.98
N ARG A 266 12.86 -39.12 -15.28
CA ARG A 266 11.80 -39.79 -16.06
C ARG A 266 10.74 -38.78 -16.51
N THR A 267 10.33 -38.95 -17.78
CA THR A 267 9.25 -38.08 -18.28
C THR A 267 8.02 -38.92 -18.60
N SER A 268 6.84 -38.31 -18.18
CA SER A 268 5.61 -39.06 -18.55
C SER A 268 5.42 -39.08 -20.06
N ASP A 269 4.46 -39.92 -20.63
CA ASP A 269 4.05 -39.77 -22.05
C ASP A 269 3.48 -38.37 -22.32
N VAL A 270 3.63 -37.94 -23.56
CA VAL A 270 3.01 -36.66 -23.92
C VAL A 270 1.49 -36.84 -24.00
N PHE A 271 0.84 -36.05 -23.03
CA PHE A 271 -0.64 -36.16 -23.07
C PHE A 271 -1.22 -35.07 -23.97
N GLY A 272 -2.03 -35.57 -25.10
CA GLY A 272 -2.59 -34.63 -26.09
C GLY A 272 -1.72 -34.60 -27.36
N VAL A 273 -2.18 -34.03 -28.54
CA VAL A 273 -1.44 -34.11 -29.83
C VAL A 273 -0.89 -32.73 -30.19
N GLY A 274 -1.32 -31.61 -29.23
CA GLY A 274 -0.77 -30.26 -29.46
C GLY A 274 -1.40 -29.59 -30.68
N GLN A 275 -2.51 -30.31 -31.29
CA GLN A 275 -3.16 -29.69 -32.46
C GLN A 275 -4.16 -28.61 -32.05
N SER A 276 -3.78 -27.32 -32.37
CA SER A 276 -4.72 -26.22 -32.03
C SER A 276 -5.16 -25.50 -33.31
N THR A 277 -6.55 -25.15 -33.36
CA THR A 277 -7.07 -24.36 -34.51
C THR A 277 -6.50 -22.94 -34.49
N GLY A 278 -5.65 -22.57 -33.46
CA GLY A 278 -5.05 -21.23 -33.30
C GLY A 278 -3.55 -21.36 -32.99
N GLU A 279 -2.81 -20.15 -32.88
CA GLU A 279 -1.36 -20.13 -32.57
C GLU A 279 -1.07 -20.89 -31.25
N SER A 280 -0.47 -22.05 -31.40
CA SER A 280 -0.11 -22.89 -30.23
C SER A 280 1.24 -22.41 -29.64
N GLN A 281 1.20 -22.21 -28.33
CA GLN A 281 2.44 -21.77 -27.64
C GLN A 281 2.92 -22.89 -26.70
N SER A 282 4.29 -23.17 -26.87
CA SER A 282 4.85 -24.19 -25.96
C SER A 282 5.27 -23.55 -24.63
N PHE A 283 5.13 -24.41 -23.61
CA PHE A 283 5.63 -23.92 -22.31
C PHE A 283 6.36 -25.05 -21.61
N SER A 284 7.39 -24.64 -20.95
CA SER A 284 8.13 -25.59 -20.11
C SER A 284 8.54 -24.89 -18.80
N VAL A 285 8.06 -25.59 -17.74
CA VAL A 285 8.35 -24.93 -16.44
C VAL A 285 8.89 -25.99 -15.49
N SER A 286 10.07 -25.61 -14.85
CA SER A 286 10.64 -26.51 -13.83
C SER A 286 10.70 -25.80 -12.47
N SER A 287 10.59 -26.68 -11.42
CA SER A 287 10.64 -26.11 -10.05
C SER A 287 12.04 -25.58 -9.75
N PRO A 288 12.12 -24.53 -9.00
CA PRO A 288 13.43 -24.01 -8.58
C PRO A 288 14.21 -25.05 -7.75
N GLU A 289 15.64 -24.91 -7.85
CA GLU A 289 16.50 -25.82 -7.05
C GLU A 289 16.68 -25.26 -5.63
N ASP A 290 16.56 -26.18 -4.62
CA ASP A 290 16.84 -25.68 -3.25
C ASP A 290 18.35 -25.43 -3.11
N HIS A 291 18.77 -24.91 -2.04
CA HIS A 291 20.16 -24.46 -1.77
C HIS A 291 21.17 -25.59 -1.97
N GLU A 292 20.71 -26.96 -1.96
CA GLU A 292 21.60 -28.13 -2.15
C GLU A 292 21.57 -28.61 -3.60
N GLY A 293 20.92 -27.69 -4.47
CA GLY A 293 20.86 -28.00 -5.91
C GLY A 293 19.80 -29.06 -6.24
N ASN A 294 18.93 -29.44 -5.11
CA ASN A 294 17.86 -30.41 -5.41
C ASN A 294 16.58 -29.73 -5.90
N ARG A 295 16.01 -30.26 -6.93
CA ARG A 295 14.80 -29.66 -7.54
C ARG A 295 13.57 -29.92 -6.66
N MET A 296 12.75 -28.84 -6.45
CA MET A 296 11.59 -28.87 -5.53
C MET A 296 10.42 -29.62 -6.18
N ARG A 297 9.54 -30.15 -5.26
CA ARG A 297 8.51 -31.06 -5.80
C ARG A 297 7.20 -30.31 -6.05
N LEU A 298 6.39 -30.65 -7.00
CA LEU A 298 5.03 -30.15 -7.26
C LEU A 298 4.04 -30.71 -6.24
N GLN A 299 3.30 -29.65 -5.43
CA GLN A 299 2.53 -30.11 -4.24
C GLN A 299 1.04 -30.22 -4.59
N TYR A 300 0.42 -29.32 -5.37
CA TYR A 300 -0.97 -29.52 -5.83
C TYR A 300 -1.17 -28.78 -7.16
N ILE A 301 -2.48 -29.00 -7.71
CA ILE A 301 -2.76 -28.35 -9.02
C ILE A 301 -4.05 -27.53 -8.88
N CYS A 302 -3.99 -26.25 -9.47
CA CYS A 302 -5.25 -25.48 -9.56
C CYS A 302 -5.42 -24.96 -10.99
N GLY A 303 -6.69 -24.85 -11.34
CA GLY A 303 -6.95 -24.37 -12.72
C GLY A 303 -8.46 -24.16 -12.92
N LYS A 304 -8.84 -23.85 -14.21
CA LYS A 304 -10.26 -23.70 -14.59
C LYS A 304 -10.71 -24.89 -15.44
N CYS A 305 -11.97 -25.12 -15.04
CA CYS A 305 -12.47 -26.19 -15.92
C CYS A 305 -13.93 -25.94 -16.26
N THR A 306 -14.38 -26.23 -17.59
CA THR A 306 -15.80 -26.08 -17.95
C THR A 306 -16.46 -27.47 -18.08
N THR A 307 -17.72 -27.49 -17.75
CA THR A 307 -18.56 -28.71 -17.74
C THR A 307 -18.64 -29.34 -19.13
N TYR A 308 -17.99 -28.66 -20.30
CA TYR A 308 -18.19 -29.30 -21.62
C TYR A 308 -16.93 -29.10 -22.47
N ARG A 309 -15.71 -29.87 -22.27
CA ARG A 309 -14.77 -30.38 -23.30
C ARG A 309 -13.44 -29.63 -23.21
N ASP A 310 -12.97 -29.08 -21.89
CA ASP A 310 -11.57 -28.59 -22.05
C ASP A 310 -10.96 -28.35 -20.66
N VAL A 311 -9.90 -29.07 -20.45
CA VAL A 311 -9.06 -28.85 -19.24
C VAL A 311 -8.05 -27.74 -19.54
N LYS A 312 -8.14 -26.56 -18.75
CA LYS A 312 -7.23 -25.41 -18.97
C LYS A 312 -6.32 -25.23 -17.76
N SER A 313 -5.18 -26.22 -17.67
CA SER A 313 -4.44 -26.35 -16.39
C SER A 313 -3.24 -25.40 -16.33
N ALA A 314 -2.97 -24.66 -15.14
CA ALA A 314 -1.71 -24.10 -14.60
C ALA A 314 -1.10 -25.07 -13.58
N ILE A 315 0.16 -25.68 -14.01
CA ILE A 315 0.87 -26.64 -13.11
C ILE A 315 1.96 -25.86 -12.36
N LEU A 316 1.81 -25.57 -10.90
CA LEU A 316 2.84 -24.88 -10.08
C LEU A 316 3.68 -25.92 -9.33
N PRO A 317 5.07 -25.95 -9.44
CA PRO A 317 5.87 -26.35 -8.26
C PRO A 317 5.96 -25.24 -7.23
N LEU A 318 4.94 -24.95 -6.23
CA LEU A 318 5.22 -23.97 -5.18
C LEU A 318 6.29 -24.50 -4.21
N PRO A 319 7.27 -23.51 -3.89
CA PRO A 319 8.29 -23.44 -2.81
C PRO A 319 7.70 -23.86 -1.46
N THR A 320 7.94 -25.01 -0.95
CA THR A 320 7.82 -25.11 0.52
C THR A 320 7.68 -23.73 1.17
N PRO A 321 6.80 -23.43 2.11
CA PRO A 321 6.24 -22.28 2.85
C PRO A 321 7.23 -21.10 2.91
N ARG A 322 6.94 -19.96 1.93
CA ARG A 322 7.27 -18.53 2.15
C ARG A 322 7.62 -18.25 3.62
N GLN A 323 8.84 -17.94 3.80
CA GLN A 323 9.27 -17.55 5.15
C GLN A 323 8.45 -16.35 5.66
N PRO A 324 7.37 -16.49 6.34
CA PRO A 324 6.51 -15.44 6.92
C PRO A 324 7.35 -14.27 7.46
N GLY A 325 7.27 -13.00 6.60
CA GLY A 325 7.62 -11.79 7.39
C GLY A 325 8.77 -11.02 6.72
N LEU A 326 9.16 -11.37 5.42
CA LEU A 326 10.32 -10.59 4.92
C LEU A 326 9.89 -9.72 3.73
N CYS A 327 8.55 -9.47 3.59
CA CYS A 327 8.09 -8.51 2.57
C CYS A 327 8.08 -7.09 3.14
N GLY A 328 8.26 -6.11 2.16
CA GLY A 328 8.24 -4.69 2.59
C GLY A 328 6.80 -4.19 2.81
N PHE A 329 6.68 -3.27 3.70
CA PHE A 329 5.37 -2.62 3.95
C PHE A 329 5.47 -1.13 3.56
N ARG A 330 4.39 -0.76 2.96
CA ARG A 330 4.27 0.70 2.76
C ARG A 330 3.50 1.36 3.92
N VAL A 331 4.18 2.54 4.29
CA VAL A 331 3.54 3.08 5.51
C VAL A 331 3.24 4.56 5.29
N ASP A 332 2.96 4.95 4.15
CA ASP A 332 2.75 6.39 3.86
C ASP A 332 1.25 6.68 3.73
N SER A 333 0.32 5.58 4.00
CA SER A 333 -1.13 5.81 3.87
C SER A 333 -1.75 6.17 5.23
N MET A 334 -2.95 6.96 5.20
CA MET A 334 -3.63 7.37 6.44
C MET A 334 -4.43 6.21 7.03
N ASP A 335 -4.59 5.19 6.15
CA ASP A 335 -5.59 4.19 6.61
C ASP A 335 -4.88 2.96 7.18
N GLU A 336 -3.96 2.37 6.41
CA GLU A 336 -3.25 1.21 6.97
C GLU A 336 -1.97 0.96 6.17
N PRO A 337 -1.05 0.22 6.90
CA PRO A 337 0.14 -0.18 6.13
C PRO A 337 -0.18 -1.20 5.04
N GLN A 338 0.54 -1.09 3.98
CA GLN A 338 0.27 -2.00 2.84
C GLN A 338 1.49 -2.88 2.59
N VAL A 339 1.16 -4.16 2.58
CA VAL A 339 2.29 -5.10 2.37
C VAL A 339 2.64 -5.12 0.87
N SER A 340 3.88 -5.10 0.62
CA SER A 340 4.32 -5.19 -0.78
C SER A 340 4.29 -6.65 -1.24
N ALA A 341 3.95 -6.71 -2.47
CA ALA A 341 3.89 -8.09 -3.02
C ALA A 341 5.30 -8.67 -3.19
N ARG A 342 6.31 -7.88 -3.03
CA ARG A 342 7.68 -8.36 -3.29
C ARG A 342 8.44 -8.57 -1.98
N GLN A 343 9.09 -9.68 -1.96
CA GLN A 343 10.00 -9.90 -0.83
C GLN A 343 11.21 -8.95 -0.91
N VAL A 344 11.41 -8.34 0.22
CA VAL A 344 12.45 -7.28 0.11
C VAL A 344 13.73 -7.78 0.81
N ALA A 345 13.56 -8.95 1.57
CA ALA A 345 14.78 -9.40 2.28
C ALA A 345 14.77 -10.92 2.37
N THR A 346 16.07 -11.46 2.52
CA THR A 346 16.24 -12.89 2.82
C THR A 346 17.15 -13.05 4.04
N TYR A 347 17.13 -14.28 4.68
CA TYR A 347 18.01 -14.49 5.85
C TYR A 347 19.47 -14.64 5.40
N ALA A 348 20.33 -13.93 6.03
CA ALA A 348 21.76 -13.93 5.63
C ALA A 348 22.47 -15.11 6.33
N ASN A 349 23.33 -15.86 5.43
CA ASN A 349 24.31 -16.84 5.96
C ASN A 349 23.61 -17.95 6.74
N GLY A 350 22.36 -18.23 6.31
CA GLY A 350 21.70 -19.39 6.98
C GLY A 350 21.06 -19.01 8.31
N ALA A 351 21.06 -17.68 8.57
CA ALA A 351 20.47 -17.23 9.86
C ALA A 351 18.98 -17.59 9.92
N MET A 352 18.57 -18.03 11.13
CA MET A 352 17.15 -18.43 11.30
C MET A 352 16.48 -17.51 12.32
N PRO A 353 15.26 -17.28 12.01
CA PRO A 353 14.54 -16.44 12.98
C PRO A 353 14.37 -17.14 14.34
N PHE A 354 14.47 -16.35 15.33
CA PHE A 354 14.16 -16.88 16.67
C PHE A 354 12.65 -17.06 16.86
N ILE A 355 12.21 -18.31 17.05
CA ILE A 355 10.75 -18.60 17.15
C ILE A 355 10.45 -19.09 18.57
N GLN A 356 9.63 -18.40 19.13
CA GLN A 356 9.23 -18.77 20.52
C GLN A 356 7.72 -19.04 20.57
N GLU A 357 7.34 -20.19 21.02
CA GLU A 357 5.90 -20.49 21.26
C GLU A 357 5.40 -19.75 22.50
N VAL A 358 4.49 -18.98 22.21
CA VAL A 358 3.93 -18.17 23.31
C VAL A 358 2.42 -18.44 23.43
N ASN A 359 2.01 -19.25 24.25
CA ASN A 359 0.58 -19.60 24.46
C ASN A 359 -0.02 -18.75 25.59
N SER A 360 -0.22 -17.51 25.19
CA SER A 360 -0.76 -16.61 26.25
C SER A 360 -1.80 -15.67 25.63
N VAL A 361 -2.64 -15.14 26.33
CA VAL A 361 -3.65 -14.14 25.92
C VAL A 361 -3.34 -12.82 26.62
N HIS A 362 -3.36 -11.84 25.84
CA HIS A 362 -2.97 -10.54 26.39
C HIS A 362 -3.90 -9.45 25.83
N THR A 363 -4.33 -8.52 26.59
CA THR A 363 -5.10 -7.36 26.11
C THR A 363 -4.31 -6.07 26.36
N GLU A 364 -4.36 -5.22 25.40
CA GLU A 364 -3.65 -3.93 25.59
C GLU A 364 -4.56 -2.76 25.19
N LEU A 365 -4.28 -1.58 25.85
CA LEU A 365 -4.98 -0.32 25.55
C LEU A 365 -3.97 0.74 25.11
N ILE A 366 -4.15 1.31 23.98
CA ILE A 366 -3.12 2.21 23.44
C ILE A 366 -3.77 3.55 23.08
N ALA A 367 -3.18 4.67 23.57
CA ALA A 367 -3.68 6.02 23.24
C ALA A 367 -2.78 6.64 22.15
N THR A 368 -3.40 7.17 21.12
CA THR A 368 -2.62 7.88 20.07
C THR A 368 -3.17 9.30 19.89
N HIS A 369 -2.33 10.23 19.20
CA HIS A 369 -2.75 11.66 19.17
C HIS A 369 -3.05 12.10 17.74
N ASP A 370 -2.94 11.08 16.84
CA ASP A 370 -3.37 11.46 15.46
C ASP A 370 -4.02 10.24 14.78
N GLN A 371 -4.83 10.47 13.95
CA GLN A 371 -5.68 9.44 13.32
C GLN A 371 -4.84 8.41 12.57
N ARG A 372 -3.79 8.81 11.88
CA ARG A 372 -2.98 7.83 11.13
C ARG A 372 -2.35 6.79 12.08
N THR A 373 -1.76 7.34 13.10
CA THR A 373 -1.14 6.41 14.06
C THR A 373 -2.19 5.47 14.67
N ALA A 374 -3.41 6.02 14.96
CA ALA A 374 -4.49 5.17 15.54
C ALA A 374 -4.88 4.06 14.55
N ASN A 375 -4.77 4.41 13.24
CA ASN A 375 -5.13 3.40 12.22
C ASN A 375 -4.06 2.30 12.12
N TYR A 376 -2.86 2.67 12.21
CA TYR A 376 -1.79 1.66 12.12
C TYR A 376 -1.82 0.73 13.35
N VAL A 377 -2.01 1.35 14.49
CA VAL A 377 -2.07 0.54 15.73
C VAL A 377 -3.29 -0.42 15.65
N HIS A 378 -4.29 0.17 15.01
CA HIS A 378 -5.50 -0.68 14.86
C HIS A 378 -5.18 -1.94 14.04
N HIS A 379 -4.10 -1.88 13.22
CA HIS A 379 -3.79 -3.06 12.34
C HIS A 379 -2.60 -3.84 12.88
N GLY A 380 -2.36 -3.69 14.07
CA GLY A 380 -1.44 -4.64 14.73
C GLY A 380 -0.01 -4.10 14.81
N TRP A 381 0.12 -2.74 14.38
CA TRP A 381 1.48 -2.16 14.50
C TRP A 381 1.69 -1.53 15.88
N SER A 382 2.75 -1.85 16.36
CA SER A 382 3.06 -1.18 17.64
C SER A 382 3.43 0.27 17.44
N ILE A 383 3.37 1.10 18.51
CA ILE A 383 3.70 2.54 18.38
C ILE A 383 5.14 2.71 17.92
N ASP A 384 5.95 1.75 18.45
CA ASP A 384 7.37 1.85 18.05
C ASP A 384 7.55 1.57 16.58
N ALA A 385 6.84 0.60 16.02
CA ALA A 385 6.91 0.30 14.58
C ALA A 385 6.36 1.45 13.74
N VAL A 386 5.34 2.10 14.19
CA VAL A 386 4.74 3.23 13.44
C VAL A 386 5.70 4.43 13.44
N GLU A 387 6.46 4.55 14.59
CA GLU A 387 7.32 5.76 14.70
C GLU A 387 8.63 5.56 13.93
N THR A 388 8.75 4.32 13.43
CA THR A 388 9.97 4.11 12.64
C THR A 388 9.78 4.71 11.24
N VAL A 389 10.06 6.01 11.14
CA VAL A 389 9.80 6.74 9.88
C VAL A 389 11.13 7.37 9.42
N SER A 390 11.59 6.96 8.33
CA SER A 390 12.75 7.65 7.73
C SER A 390 12.33 8.97 7.06
N PRO A 391 13.29 9.87 6.88
CA PRO A 391 12.95 11.14 6.22
C PRO A 391 12.25 10.91 4.87
N TRP A 392 12.52 9.85 4.20
CA TRP A 392 11.87 9.57 2.90
C TRP A 392 10.40 9.20 3.10
N ILE A 393 10.18 8.42 4.12
CA ILE A 393 8.77 8.03 4.39
C ILE A 393 7.96 9.26 4.79
N LEU A 394 8.63 10.17 5.56
CA LEU A 394 7.90 11.39 5.99
C LEU A 394 7.56 12.26 4.78
N SER A 395 8.52 12.33 3.90
CA SER A 395 8.24 13.14 2.70
C SER A 395 7.05 12.56 1.92
N ARG A 396 6.96 11.30 1.85
CA ARG A 396 5.84 10.69 1.11
C ARG A 396 4.51 10.92 1.84
N ILE A 397 4.67 10.79 3.11
CA ILE A 397 3.43 11.08 3.88
C ILE A 397 3.00 12.53 3.65
N ASP A 398 4.04 13.45 3.65
CA ASP A 398 3.71 14.88 3.47
C ASP A 398 3.17 15.13 2.06
N ALA A 399 3.70 14.32 1.13
CA ALA A 399 3.27 14.54 -0.28
C ALA A 399 1.78 14.29 -0.43
N LYS A 400 1.30 13.45 0.36
CA LYS A 400 -0.16 13.22 0.22
C LYS A 400 -0.95 14.28 0.99
N ASN A 401 -0.20 15.42 1.46
CA ASN A 401 -0.78 16.61 2.11
C ASN A 401 -2.06 16.26 2.89
N ARG A 402 -2.09 15.02 3.69
CA ARG A 402 -3.33 14.76 4.44
C ARG A 402 -3.12 15.13 5.92
N LEU A 403 -3.92 16.25 6.39
CA LEU A 403 -3.90 16.55 7.85
C LEU A 403 -4.41 15.36 8.65
N SER A 404 -3.41 14.80 9.23
CA SER A 404 -3.97 13.85 10.22
C SER A 404 -4.76 14.59 11.32
N GLU A 405 -6.10 14.39 11.23
CA GLU A 405 -6.92 15.05 12.29
C GLU A 405 -6.29 14.86 13.67
N LYS A 406 -5.86 16.06 14.18
CA LYS A 406 -5.34 15.95 15.56
C LYS A 406 -6.48 15.64 16.54
N GLY A 407 -6.30 14.55 17.20
CA GLY A 407 -7.28 14.15 18.25
C GLY A 407 -6.75 12.94 19.03
N LYS A 408 -7.30 12.85 20.24
CA LYS A 408 -6.87 11.70 21.07
C LYS A 408 -7.73 10.46 20.75
N TRP A 409 -7.09 9.36 20.32
CA TRP A 409 -7.78 8.10 19.99
C TRP A 409 -7.34 7.00 20.98
N MET A 410 -8.25 6.08 21.20
CA MET A 410 -7.94 4.95 22.09
C MET A 410 -8.16 3.64 21.33
N THR A 411 -7.08 2.72 21.40
CA THR A 411 -7.22 1.40 20.78
C THR A 411 -7.05 0.29 21.84
N ARG A 412 -8.02 -0.53 21.87
CA ARG A 412 -7.90 -1.75 22.72
C ARG A 412 -7.71 -3.00 21.86
N ARG A 413 -6.67 -4.00 22.28
CA ARG A 413 -6.42 -5.25 21.53
C ARG A 413 -6.36 -6.43 22.49
N THR A 414 -7.07 -7.35 22.12
CA THR A 414 -6.95 -8.62 22.85
C THR A 414 -6.29 -9.66 21.95
N LEU A 415 -5.17 -10.24 22.49
CA LEU A 415 -4.32 -11.06 21.60
C LEU A 415 -4.19 -12.46 22.19
N ALA A 416 -4.50 -13.37 21.52
CA ALA A 416 -4.09 -14.76 21.87
C ALA A 416 -2.81 -15.13 21.12
N ARG A 417 -1.68 -15.10 21.84
CA ARG A 417 -0.36 -15.24 21.19
C ARG A 417 0.06 -16.71 21.19
N ARG A 418 0.64 -16.96 20.04
CA ARG A 418 1.03 -18.40 19.97
C ARG A 418 2.51 -18.50 19.64
N LEU A 419 2.82 -17.59 18.65
CA LEU A 419 4.24 -17.65 18.24
C LEU A 419 4.83 -16.24 18.20
N ARG A 420 5.90 -16.33 18.62
CA ARG A 420 6.64 -15.06 18.46
C ARG A 420 7.88 -15.31 17.60
N VAL A 421 7.93 -14.42 16.52
CA VAL A 421 9.10 -14.58 15.62
C VAL A 421 9.94 -13.30 15.66
N GLN A 422 11.19 -13.56 15.83
CA GLN A 422 12.08 -12.37 15.90
C GLN A 422 13.28 -12.59 14.98
N VAL A 423 13.51 -11.43 14.24
CA VAL A 423 14.72 -11.46 13.40
C VAL A 423 15.52 -10.18 13.59
N MET A 424 16.84 -10.37 13.59
CA MET A 424 17.67 -9.14 13.67
C MET A 424 17.98 -8.62 12.26
N VAL A 425 17.96 -7.30 12.17
CA VAL A 425 18.19 -6.71 10.83
C VAL A 425 19.53 -7.22 10.27
N GLU A 426 20.55 -7.55 11.15
CA GLU A 426 21.88 -7.99 10.67
C GLU A 426 21.80 -9.41 10.08
N ASP A 427 20.60 -9.96 10.45
CA ASP A 427 20.47 -11.34 9.92
C ASP A 427 19.69 -11.34 8.60
N LEU A 428 19.38 -10.12 8.17
CA LEU A 428 18.63 -10.06 6.90
C LEU A 428 19.54 -9.48 5.82
N SER A 429 19.39 -10.00 4.63
CA SER A 429 20.03 -9.39 3.45
C SER A 429 18.96 -9.03 2.40
N PRO A 430 19.19 -7.74 1.81
CA PRO A 430 18.18 -7.39 0.80
C PRO A 430 18.19 -8.38 -0.38
N VAL A 431 16.98 -8.59 -0.91
CA VAL A 431 16.99 -9.42 -2.13
C VAL A 431 17.67 -8.64 -3.27
N PRO A 432 18.46 -9.30 -4.15
CA PRO A 432 19.29 -8.63 -5.17
C PRO A 432 18.45 -7.69 -6.05
N GLU A 433 17.21 -8.05 -6.28
CA GLU A 433 16.37 -7.19 -7.15
C GLU A 433 16.08 -5.84 -6.49
N PHE A 434 15.75 -5.95 -5.22
CA PHE A 434 15.52 -4.66 -4.52
C PHE A 434 16.79 -3.82 -4.51
N ALA A 435 17.95 -4.35 -4.17
CA ALA A 435 19.21 -3.57 -4.13
C ALA A 435 19.51 -2.97 -5.51
N ARG A 436 19.32 -3.76 -6.49
CA ARG A 436 19.60 -3.27 -7.87
C ARG A 436 18.68 -2.09 -8.22
N ALA A 437 17.38 -2.24 -7.89
CA ALA A 437 16.43 -1.14 -8.19
C ALA A 437 16.88 0.17 -7.54
N ILE A 438 17.39 0.11 -6.36
CA ILE A 438 17.79 1.35 -5.67
C ILE A 438 19.09 1.90 -6.30
N ILE A 439 19.98 1.02 -6.61
CA ILE A 439 21.25 1.48 -7.23
C ILE A 439 20.94 2.14 -8.59
N GLU A 440 20.07 1.51 -9.34
CA GLU A 440 19.70 2.12 -10.62
C GLU A 440 19.01 3.48 -10.43
N ALA A 441 18.20 3.50 -9.42
CA ALA A 441 17.55 4.79 -9.15
C ALA A 441 18.57 5.89 -8.83
N LEU A 442 19.61 5.53 -8.13
CA LEU A 442 20.61 6.55 -7.73
C LEU A 442 21.50 6.94 -8.91
N GLU A 443 21.48 6.18 -10.00
CA GLU A 443 22.36 6.47 -11.16
C GLU A 443 21.64 7.32 -12.19
N LYS A 444 20.39 7.73 -11.87
CA LYS A 444 19.71 8.63 -12.83
C LYS A 444 20.41 9.98 -12.93
N PRO A 445 20.37 10.63 -14.15
CA PRO A 445 21.27 11.74 -14.52
C PRO A 445 20.92 13.03 -13.76
N SER A 446 19.72 13.19 -13.44
CA SER A 446 19.40 14.47 -12.76
C SER A 446 18.90 14.19 -11.34
N LEU A 447 19.09 15.27 -10.46
CA LEU A 447 18.63 15.15 -9.07
C LEU A 447 17.15 14.78 -9.00
N TYR A 448 16.40 15.33 -9.75
CA TYR A 448 14.95 15.04 -9.75
C TYR A 448 14.68 13.58 -10.16
N LYS A 449 15.29 13.13 -11.29
CA LYS A 449 15.04 11.75 -11.76
C LYS A 449 15.53 10.72 -10.72
N ARG A 450 16.58 11.14 -10.02
CA ARG A 450 17.04 10.22 -8.94
C ARG A 450 16.01 10.13 -7.82
N PHE A 451 15.45 11.27 -7.38
CA PHE A 451 14.45 11.22 -6.30
C PHE A 451 13.19 10.48 -6.74
N ARG A 452 12.81 10.74 -7.93
CA ARG A 452 11.59 10.08 -8.43
C ARG A 452 11.79 8.56 -8.49
N ALA A 453 12.89 8.19 -9.03
CA ALA A 453 13.14 6.74 -9.16
C ALA A 453 13.22 6.06 -7.78
N VAL A 454 13.83 6.74 -6.81
CA VAL A 454 13.88 6.15 -5.45
C VAL A 454 12.46 6.07 -4.87
N TYR A 455 11.70 7.11 -5.11
CA TYR A 455 10.31 7.11 -4.62
C TYR A 455 9.54 5.93 -5.23
N LEU A 456 9.72 5.68 -6.50
CA LEU A 456 8.99 4.58 -7.16
C LEU A 456 9.45 3.22 -6.61
N ALA A 457 10.75 3.17 -6.43
CA ALA A 457 11.26 1.91 -5.84
C ALA A 457 10.63 1.64 -4.46
N MET A 458 10.55 2.64 -3.69
CA MET A 458 9.94 2.46 -2.36
C MET A 458 8.46 2.10 -2.47
N SER A 459 7.77 2.70 -3.41
CA SER A 459 6.33 2.38 -3.61
C SER A 459 6.15 0.91 -4.02
N ARG A 460 7.17 0.41 -4.68
CA ARG A 460 7.03 -0.97 -5.19
C ARG A 460 7.48 -1.99 -4.14
N TRP A 461 8.50 -1.64 -3.36
CA TRP A 461 9.13 -2.68 -2.51
C TRP A 461 8.74 -2.48 -1.05
N GLY A 462 8.13 -1.33 -0.81
CA GLY A 462 7.71 -1.07 0.59
C GLY A 462 8.65 -0.09 1.30
N ASP A 463 8.24 0.32 2.49
CA ASP A 463 9.01 1.33 3.26
C ASP A 463 9.80 0.67 4.39
N VAL A 464 9.17 -0.36 4.90
CA VAL A 464 9.83 -0.98 6.07
C VAL A 464 9.65 -2.50 5.95
N VAL A 465 10.50 -3.23 6.72
CA VAL A 465 10.37 -4.70 6.79
C VAL A 465 10.22 -5.12 8.27
N PRO A 466 9.35 -6.10 8.55
CA PRO A 466 9.12 -6.46 9.95
C PRO A 466 10.30 -7.23 10.55
N LEU A 467 10.66 -6.93 11.83
CA LEU A 467 11.78 -7.62 12.51
C LEU A 467 11.24 -8.51 13.64
N GLU A 468 10.10 -8.22 14.06
CA GLU A 468 9.49 -9.00 15.14
C GLU A 468 7.97 -9.03 14.95
N ILE A 469 7.49 -10.31 14.92
CA ILE A 469 6.03 -10.40 14.71
C ILE A 469 5.45 -11.44 15.67
N GLU A 470 4.24 -11.23 16.02
CA GLU A 470 3.51 -12.23 16.82
C GLU A 470 2.36 -12.82 15.98
N MET A 471 2.40 -14.08 16.17
CA MET A 471 1.38 -14.76 15.35
C MET A 471 0.32 -15.42 16.26
N GLY A 472 -0.82 -15.23 15.99
CA GLY A 472 -1.93 -15.80 16.79
C GLY A 472 -3.27 -15.20 16.35
N SER A 473 -4.11 -14.82 17.28
CA SER A 473 -5.42 -14.21 17.00
C SER A 473 -5.58 -12.91 17.79
N SER A 474 -6.31 -12.02 17.05
CA SER A 474 -6.41 -10.73 17.77
C SER A 474 -7.77 -10.10 17.50
N LEU A 475 -8.25 -9.29 18.45
CA LEU A 475 -9.45 -8.45 18.35
C LEU A 475 -9.11 -7.02 18.78
N THR A 476 -9.38 -6.15 17.81
CA THR A 476 -8.93 -4.77 18.07
C THR A 476 -10.12 -3.80 17.97
N LEU A 477 -10.15 -2.79 18.78
CA LEU A 477 -11.19 -1.74 18.83
C LEU A 477 -10.52 -0.37 18.97
N THR A 478 -10.87 0.50 18.08
CA THR A 478 -10.30 1.86 18.13
C THR A 478 -11.40 2.92 18.05
N ASP A 479 -11.34 4.02 18.87
CA ASP A 479 -12.30 5.14 18.84
C ASP A 479 -11.65 6.40 19.44
N THR A 480 -12.46 7.57 19.33
CA THR A 480 -11.95 8.79 20.00
C THR A 480 -11.99 8.63 21.53
N GLU A 481 -11.17 9.25 22.15
CA GLU A 481 -11.09 9.12 23.62
C GLU A 481 -12.43 9.45 24.29
N VAL A 482 -13.07 10.53 23.76
CA VAL A 482 -14.36 10.94 24.36
C VAL A 482 -15.38 9.81 24.19
N ASN A 483 -15.37 9.19 23.01
CA ASN A 483 -16.35 8.10 22.80
C ASN A 483 -15.94 6.82 23.54
N PHE A 484 -14.71 6.67 23.58
CA PHE A 484 -14.22 5.47 24.26
C PHE A 484 -14.53 5.52 25.77
N ASP A 485 -14.50 6.73 26.40
CA ASP A 485 -14.78 6.87 27.84
C ASP A 485 -16.26 6.61 28.14
N GLN A 486 -17.02 6.70 27.02
CA GLN A 486 -18.47 6.49 27.24
C GLN A 486 -18.82 5.00 27.14
N LEU A 487 -17.73 4.13 26.76
CA LEU A 487 -18.04 2.70 26.61
C LEU A 487 -18.19 2.03 27.99
N PRO A 488 -19.05 1.12 28.06
CA PRO A 488 -19.33 0.45 29.33
C PRO A 488 -18.10 -0.31 29.86
N LYS A 489 -17.75 -0.13 31.18
CA LYS A 489 -16.57 -0.78 31.82
C LYS A 489 -16.82 -2.28 31.98
N THR A 490 -17.23 -2.92 30.79
CA THR A 490 -17.51 -4.35 30.97
C THR A 490 -16.28 -5.16 30.53
N ASN A 491 -16.01 -6.46 31.22
CA ASN A 491 -14.90 -7.39 30.89
C ASN A 491 -15.22 -8.20 29.63
N VAL A 492 -16.20 -7.65 28.60
CA VAL A 492 -16.65 -8.57 27.53
C VAL A 492 -16.15 -8.01 26.18
N TYR A 493 -14.96 -7.53 26.30
CA TYR A 493 -14.52 -6.94 25.02
C TYR A 493 -13.82 -8.01 24.17
N ASN A 494 -14.11 -9.27 24.68
CA ASN A 494 -13.52 -10.37 23.89
C ASN A 494 -14.60 -11.05 23.01
N SER A 495 -15.85 -10.20 23.07
CA SER A 495 -16.96 -10.76 22.29
C SER A 495 -17.29 -9.84 21.09
N LEU A 496 -17.02 -10.26 20.14
CA LEU A 496 -17.27 -9.48 18.94
C LEU A 496 -18.72 -8.96 18.91
N THR A 497 -19.80 -9.64 19.48
CA THR A 497 -21.20 -9.26 19.49
C THR A 497 -21.38 -7.98 20.34
N HIS A 498 -20.57 -8.02 21.33
CA HIS A 498 -20.67 -6.84 22.20
C HIS A 498 -20.01 -5.61 21.53
N LEU A 499 -18.85 -5.84 20.97
CA LEU A 499 -18.09 -4.72 20.36
C LEU A 499 -18.83 -4.16 19.14
N SER A 500 -19.62 -4.98 18.60
CA SER A 500 -20.33 -4.53 17.39
C SER A 500 -21.47 -3.58 17.73
N THR A 501 -21.98 -3.52 19.05
CA THR A 501 -23.06 -2.57 19.47
C THR A 501 -22.50 -1.15 19.62
N ILE A 502 -21.22 -0.99 19.45
CA ILE A 502 -20.59 0.33 19.59
C ILE A 502 -20.44 0.92 18.18
N LYS A 503 -21.25 1.86 17.92
CA LYS A 503 -21.35 2.36 16.52
C LYS A 503 -20.25 3.37 16.22
N THR A 504 -19.69 3.84 17.28
CA THR A 504 -18.73 4.94 17.05
C THR A 504 -17.30 4.39 16.89
N ALA A 505 -17.04 3.03 17.18
CA ALA A 505 -15.64 2.51 17.27
C ALA A 505 -15.36 1.62 16.05
N ARG A 506 -14.08 1.59 15.67
CA ARG A 506 -13.57 0.64 14.62
C ARG A 506 -13.14 -0.68 15.26
N ILE A 507 -13.57 -1.72 14.66
CA ILE A 507 -13.28 -3.03 15.31
C ILE A 507 -12.73 -3.97 14.24
N SER A 508 -11.56 -4.61 14.50
CA SER A 508 -10.98 -5.58 13.55
C SER A 508 -10.58 -6.85 14.30
N ARG A 509 -10.64 -8.01 13.65
CA ARG A 509 -10.14 -9.28 14.22
C ARG A 509 -9.17 -9.93 13.25
N TYR A 510 -8.07 -10.48 13.84
CA TYR A 510 -7.04 -11.16 13.03
C TYR A 510 -6.75 -12.54 13.61
N GLY A 511 -6.65 -13.67 12.75
CA GLY A 511 -6.28 -14.98 13.23
C GLY A 511 -7.54 -15.85 13.60
N GLY A 512 -7.51 -17.39 13.55
CA GLY A 512 -8.61 -18.29 13.94
C GLY A 512 -9.75 -18.31 12.88
N ALA A 513 -9.56 -19.15 11.78
CA ALA A 513 -10.43 -19.29 10.58
C ALA A 513 -11.86 -19.65 10.98
N THR A 514 -12.03 -19.96 12.47
CA THR A 514 -13.39 -20.39 12.86
C THR A 514 -13.97 -19.36 13.84
N SER A 515 -15.03 -18.68 13.46
CA SER A 515 -15.76 -17.69 14.32
C SER A 515 -16.01 -18.30 15.69
N ALA A 516 -15.50 -19.76 15.80
CA ALA A 516 -15.88 -20.42 17.07
C ALA A 516 -15.14 -19.72 18.24
N GLY A 517 -15.97 -19.17 19.11
CA GLY A 517 -15.40 -18.67 20.38
C GLY A 517 -15.25 -17.15 20.37
N TRP A 518 -15.40 -16.40 18.96
CA TRP A 518 -15.24 -14.92 18.89
C TRP A 518 -16.49 -14.21 19.43
N GLU A 519 -17.72 -14.81 19.34
CA GLU A 519 -18.99 -14.19 19.76
C GLU A 519 -19.15 -14.20 21.26
N ASP A 520 -18.46 -15.38 21.74
CA ASP A 520 -18.72 -15.45 23.19
C ASP A 520 -17.42 -15.29 23.98
N GLY A 521 -16.24 -15.04 23.11
CA GLY A 521 -14.98 -14.64 23.82
C GLY A 521 -14.15 -15.86 24.17
N ARG A 522 -14.66 -17.16 23.82
CA ARG A 522 -13.96 -18.40 24.16
C ARG A 522 -12.78 -18.66 23.21
N TRP A 523 -12.62 -17.62 22.20
CA TRP A 523 -11.52 -17.78 21.22
C TRP A 523 -10.16 -17.59 21.91
N ILE A 524 -10.16 -17.18 23.09
CA ILE A 524 -8.88 -16.91 23.79
C ILE A 524 -8.40 -18.17 24.50
N ILE A 525 -9.34 -19.14 24.83
CA ILE A 525 -8.95 -20.32 25.66
C ILE A 525 -9.09 -21.59 24.84
N MET A 526 -9.45 -21.28 23.59
CA MET A 526 -9.60 -22.50 22.75
C MET A 526 -8.22 -22.99 22.35
N ASP A 527 -7.82 -24.32 22.96
CA ASP A 527 -6.58 -25.05 22.58
C ASP A 527 -6.41 -25.08 21.05
N VAL A 528 -5.91 -24.07 20.44
CA VAL A 528 -6.02 -23.71 19.01
C VAL A 528 -5.48 -24.88 18.17
N ALA A 529 -6.33 -25.61 17.37
CA ALA A 529 -6.48 -25.93 15.93
C ALA A 529 -5.18 -25.69 15.16
N PRO A 530 -4.59 -26.63 14.16
CA PRO A 530 -3.33 -26.87 13.45
C PRO A 530 -2.61 -25.55 13.10
N THR A 531 -1.25 -25.15 13.52
CA THR A 531 -0.24 -24.14 13.10
C THR A 531 -0.66 -23.44 11.81
N SER A 532 -1.74 -23.87 11.04
CA SER A 532 -2.11 -23.28 9.73
C SER A 532 -3.07 -22.10 9.89
N GLU A 533 -3.39 -21.62 11.24
CA GLU A 533 -4.40 -20.56 11.47
C GLU A 533 -3.80 -19.38 12.20
N TRP A 534 -2.46 -19.58 12.40
CA TRP A 534 -1.80 -18.43 13.06
C TRP A 534 -1.45 -17.38 12.01
N GLN A 535 -1.93 -16.07 12.30
CA GLN A 535 -1.52 -14.93 11.47
C GLN A 535 -0.73 -13.91 12.29
N THR A 536 -0.16 -13.05 11.39
CA THR A 536 0.53 -11.96 12.11
C THR A 536 -0.49 -11.04 12.80
N ILE A 537 -0.45 -11.00 13.99
CA ILE A 537 -1.48 -10.24 14.73
C ILE A 537 -0.85 -9.01 15.38
N LYS A 538 0.49 -9.09 15.34
CA LYS A 538 1.15 -7.89 15.89
C LYS A 538 2.56 -7.77 15.30
N ILE A 539 2.76 -6.51 14.73
CA ILE A 539 4.15 -6.18 14.33
C ILE A 539 4.81 -5.32 15.43
N VAL A 540 5.71 -6.02 15.95
CA VAL A 540 6.27 -5.40 17.17
C VAL A 540 7.39 -4.42 16.75
N ALA A 541 8.19 -4.81 15.81
CA ALA A 541 9.32 -3.95 15.41
C ALA A 541 9.55 -4.08 13.91
N VAL A 542 9.96 -2.89 13.31
CA VAL A 542 10.26 -2.92 11.86
C VAL A 542 11.59 -2.19 11.63
N ALA A 543 12.12 -2.38 10.49
CA ALA A 543 13.30 -1.61 10.09
C ALA A 543 13.07 -1.02 8.68
N PRO A 544 13.54 0.32 8.53
CA PRO A 544 13.47 0.83 7.16
C PRO A 544 14.18 -0.09 6.16
N ILE A 545 13.52 -0.20 5.01
CA ILE A 545 14.07 -1.21 4.06
C ILE A 545 15.45 -0.75 3.60
N PHE A 546 15.72 0.58 3.77
CA PHE A 546 17.06 1.05 3.33
C PHE A 546 18.15 0.56 4.29
N SER A 547 17.71 0.18 5.44
CA SER A 547 18.72 -0.31 6.41
C SER A 547 19.27 -1.68 5.97
N LEU A 548 18.53 -2.24 5.01
CA LEU A 548 19.00 -3.57 4.55
C LEU A 548 20.13 -3.42 3.55
N LEU A 549 20.32 -2.20 3.03
CA LEU A 549 21.30 -2.02 1.94
C LEU A 549 22.71 -1.80 2.51
N ALA A 550 23.70 -1.94 1.58
CA ALA A 550 25.09 -1.73 2.01
C ALA A 550 25.30 -0.28 2.50
N ASP A 551 26.26 -0.07 3.41
CA ASP A 551 26.49 1.23 4.08
C ASP A 551 26.74 2.34 3.03
N ASP A 552 27.47 2.00 1.98
CA ASP A 552 27.78 3.07 1.00
C ASP A 552 26.49 3.54 0.28
N ILE A 553 25.56 2.55 0.03
CA ILE A 553 24.30 2.95 -0.66
C ILE A 553 23.42 3.75 0.31
N GLN A 554 23.42 3.33 1.56
CA GLN A 554 22.64 4.10 2.55
C GLN A 554 23.13 5.55 2.64
N VAL A 555 24.47 5.75 2.60
CA VAL A 555 25.03 7.12 2.67
C VAL A 555 24.60 7.91 1.44
N GLN A 556 24.60 7.23 0.34
CA GLN A 556 24.19 7.96 -0.89
C GLN A 556 22.72 8.37 -0.82
N ILE A 557 21.87 7.47 -0.31
CA ILE A 557 20.44 7.81 -0.19
C ILE A 557 20.26 8.98 0.79
N THR A 558 21.10 8.98 1.84
CA THR A 558 21.01 10.09 2.81
C THR A 558 21.50 11.40 2.17
N ASN A 559 22.57 11.33 1.44
CA ASN A 559 23.08 12.56 0.79
C ASN A 559 22.07 13.09 -0.23
N LEU A 560 21.52 12.08 -0.95
CA LEU A 560 20.48 12.53 -1.90
C LEU A 560 19.34 13.28 -1.18
N TYR A 561 18.90 12.77 -0.09
CA TYR A 561 17.81 13.46 0.64
C TYR A 561 18.28 14.83 1.14
N ASN A 562 19.52 14.99 1.56
CA ASN A 562 20.02 16.29 2.03
C ASN A 562 20.10 17.30 0.88
N GLU A 563 20.13 16.77 -0.33
CA GLU A 563 20.21 17.68 -1.48
C GLU A 563 18.82 17.94 -2.06
N ARG A 564 17.86 17.80 -1.27
CA ARG A 564 16.48 17.81 -1.82
C ARG A 564 16.00 19.23 -2.09
N LEU A 565 16.64 20.21 -1.59
CA LEU A 565 16.12 21.58 -1.78
C LEU A 565 16.92 22.27 -2.89
N SER A 566 16.18 23.01 -3.69
CA SER A 566 16.83 23.92 -4.66
C SER A 566 16.29 25.34 -4.52
N TYR A 567 17.14 26.30 -4.89
CA TYR A 567 16.72 27.72 -4.80
C TYR A 567 16.67 28.32 -6.21
N VAL A 568 15.39 28.81 -6.53
CA VAL A 568 15.25 29.38 -7.88
C VAL A 568 14.45 30.69 -7.78
N PRO A 569 14.94 31.73 -8.53
CA PRO A 569 16.21 31.83 -9.30
C PRO A 569 17.42 31.93 -8.37
N PRO A 570 18.69 31.53 -8.96
CA PRO A 570 19.90 31.56 -8.12
C PRO A 570 20.19 32.98 -7.59
N LEU A 571 20.66 33.13 -6.35
CA LEU A 571 20.93 34.41 -5.65
C LEU A 571 21.82 35.30 -6.52
N THR A 572 21.21 36.43 -7.02
CA THR A 572 22.17 37.44 -7.53
C THR A 572 22.52 38.43 -6.41
N ILE A 573 23.45 37.97 -5.45
CA ILE A 573 23.74 38.84 -4.28
C ILE A 573 24.21 40.21 -4.80
N ASN A 574 23.32 41.14 -5.08
CA ASN A 574 23.79 42.55 -5.10
C ASN A 574 24.28 43.00 -3.71
N PRO A 575 25.53 43.61 -3.51
CA PRO A 575 26.04 44.06 -2.20
C PRO A 575 24.91 44.59 -1.30
N ILE A 576 24.51 43.80 -0.29
CA ILE A 576 23.52 44.18 0.73
C ILE A 576 23.84 45.60 1.24
N ARG A 577 23.40 46.63 0.61
CA ARG A 577 23.46 48.01 1.15
C ARG A 577 22.67 48.10 2.46
N TRP A 578 23.12 48.71 3.69
CA TRP A 578 22.73 48.98 5.09
C TRP A 578 21.23 49.24 5.21
N GLN A 579 20.23 48.82 4.03
CA GLN A 579 18.79 49.03 4.28
C GLN A 579 18.00 47.84 3.72
N CYS A 580 18.62 46.59 3.62
CA CYS A 580 17.86 45.45 3.07
C CYS A 580 17.69 44.38 4.15
N GLN A 581 16.37 43.75 4.18
CA GLN A 581 16.10 42.61 5.08
C GLN A 581 15.77 41.37 4.26
N ILE A 582 16.44 40.26 4.79
CA ILE A 582 16.10 39.01 4.07
C ILE A 582 15.28 38.12 5.02
N HIS A 583 14.15 37.80 4.49
CA HIS A 583 13.33 36.80 5.20
C HIS A 583 13.43 35.45 4.48
N ASP A 584 13.96 34.42 5.31
CA ASP A 584 14.27 33.12 4.66
C ASP A 584 13.51 32.00 5.38
N ASP A 585 12.84 31.24 4.52
CA ASP A 585 11.98 30.19 5.13
C ASP A 585 12.67 28.82 5.03
N THR A 586 13.92 28.74 4.98
CA THR A 586 14.61 27.46 4.78
C THR A 586 14.33 26.51 5.96
N SER A 587 14.22 27.09 7.15
CA SER A 587 14.00 26.22 8.34
C SER A 587 12.63 25.54 8.28
N ASN A 588 11.76 26.09 7.36
CA ASN A 588 10.42 25.46 7.27
C ASN A 588 10.26 24.70 5.95
N ALA A 589 11.38 24.51 5.25
CA ALA A 589 11.32 24.03 3.84
C ALA A 589 10.94 22.54 3.82
N SER A 590 10.96 21.94 5.05
CA SER A 590 10.57 20.51 5.06
C SER A 590 9.06 20.38 5.29
N LYS A 591 8.39 21.54 5.52
CA LYS A 591 6.93 21.47 5.77
C LYS A 591 6.18 21.80 4.47
N THR A 592 4.93 21.37 4.50
CA THR A 592 4.12 21.63 3.28
C THR A 592 3.34 22.94 3.44
N ILE A 593 3.41 23.76 2.38
CA ILE A 593 2.73 25.07 2.42
C ILE A 593 1.21 24.85 2.33
N SER A 594 0.50 25.42 3.24
CA SER A 594 -0.98 25.30 3.18
C SER A 594 -1.61 26.61 2.71
N ARG A 595 -0.88 27.65 2.96
CA ARG A 595 -1.49 28.96 2.63
C ARG A 595 -0.39 29.99 2.41
N ILE A 596 -0.65 30.87 1.33
CA ILE A 596 0.27 32.02 1.14
C ILE A 596 -0.52 33.32 1.25
N ILE A 597 0.06 34.16 2.08
CA ILE A 597 -0.62 35.47 2.26
C ILE A 597 0.29 36.55 1.66
N THR A 598 -0.44 37.23 0.72
CA THR A 598 0.33 38.31 0.06
C THR A 598 -0.26 39.68 0.43
N HIS A 599 0.72 40.53 0.88
CA HIS A 599 0.30 41.92 1.13
C HIS A 599 0.71 42.82 -0.05
N SER A 600 -0.43 43.22 -0.66
CA SER A 600 -0.03 43.95 -1.88
C SER A 600 -0.91 45.17 -2.07
N SER A 601 -0.29 46.35 -2.47
CA SER A 601 -1.02 47.50 -3.07
C SER A 601 -0.69 47.64 -4.56
N ASP A 602 0.02 48.70 -4.93
CA ASP A 602 0.54 48.77 -6.31
C ASP A 602 1.85 47.96 -6.46
N ASN A 603 2.45 47.57 -5.30
CA ASN A 603 3.64 46.71 -5.22
C ASN A 603 3.42 45.59 -4.20
N ILE A 604 4.30 44.65 -4.40
CA ILE A 604 4.22 43.61 -3.35
C ILE A 604 5.02 44.06 -2.11
N ASP A 605 4.26 44.08 -0.99
CA ASP A 605 4.91 44.58 0.24
C ASP A 605 5.62 43.44 0.98
N ARG A 606 4.97 42.35 1.14
CA ARG A 606 5.60 41.23 1.87
C ARG A 606 4.76 39.96 1.66
N PHE A 607 5.46 38.75 2.01
CA PHE A 607 4.78 37.44 1.93
C PHE A 607 4.73 36.80 3.32
N GLU A 608 3.64 36.13 3.52
CA GLU A 608 3.56 35.24 4.69
C GLU A 608 3.15 33.84 4.23
N VAL A 609 3.94 32.88 4.86
CA VAL A 609 3.62 31.50 4.43
C VAL A 609 3.18 30.70 5.67
N ASP A 610 2.02 30.10 5.48
CA ASP A 610 1.57 29.16 6.54
C ASP A 610 1.83 27.71 6.10
N TYR A 611 2.31 26.99 7.10
CA TYR A 611 2.61 25.58 6.76
C TYR A 611 1.60 24.65 7.45
N LEU A 612 1.38 23.56 6.74
CA LEU A 612 0.44 22.58 7.32
C LEU A 612 0.88 22.16 8.73
N GLY A 613 -0.03 22.23 9.81
CA GLY A 613 0.29 21.75 11.17
C GLY A 613 0.60 22.93 12.12
N ASP A 614 0.89 24.13 11.55
CA ASP A 614 1.11 25.30 12.43
C ASP A 614 -0.23 25.95 12.83
N ALA A 615 -0.34 26.26 14.21
CA ALA A 615 -1.55 26.97 14.67
C ALA A 615 -1.88 28.17 13.77
N ILE A 616 -3.03 27.98 13.08
CA ILE A 616 -3.47 29.07 12.18
C ILE A 616 -3.60 30.38 12.99
N PRO A 617 -2.67 31.31 12.86
CA PRO A 617 -2.87 32.58 13.58
C PRO A 617 -4.26 33.16 13.29
N GLN A 618 -5.09 33.44 14.44
CA GLN A 618 -6.40 34.14 14.41
C GLN A 618 -6.42 35.25 13.35
N LEU A 619 -7.15 34.99 12.18
CA LEU A 619 -7.46 35.93 11.09
C LEU A 619 -7.64 37.36 11.63
N ASP A 620 -6.56 38.16 11.89
CA ASP A 620 -6.69 39.60 12.23
C ASP A 620 -7.57 40.32 11.21
N LYS A 621 -8.63 41.03 11.58
CA LYS A 621 -9.49 42.03 10.91
C LYS A 621 -8.89 42.49 9.57
N ASP A 622 -9.57 42.14 8.40
CA ASP A 622 -9.52 42.49 6.97
C ASP A 622 -8.68 43.74 6.72
N GLU A 623 -7.34 43.58 6.82
CA GLU A 623 -6.50 44.69 6.29
C GLU A 623 -6.68 44.83 4.78
N ALA A 624 -7.27 45.95 4.25
CA ALA A 624 -7.67 46.37 2.89
C ALA A 624 -6.58 46.04 1.86
N ASN A 625 -5.40 45.22 2.21
CA ASN A 625 -4.40 44.89 1.17
C ASN A 625 -3.81 43.50 1.42
N LYS A 626 -4.58 42.74 2.03
CA LYS A 626 -4.14 41.37 2.34
C LYS A 626 -4.89 40.37 1.45
N HIS A 627 -4.07 39.51 0.69
CA HIS A 627 -4.69 38.50 -0.19
C HIS A 627 -4.20 37.10 0.22
N THR A 628 -5.23 36.21 0.21
CA THR A 628 -4.88 34.86 0.71
C THR A 628 -5.15 33.83 -0.39
N PHE A 629 -4.14 32.97 -0.56
CA PHE A 629 -4.29 31.83 -1.48
C PHE A 629 -4.11 30.52 -0.70
N THR A 630 -5.24 29.79 -0.60
CA THR A 630 -5.21 28.57 0.24
C THR A 630 -5.16 27.33 -0.65
N LEU A 631 -4.22 26.41 -0.24
CA LEU A 631 -4.07 25.19 -1.05
C LEU A 631 -4.91 24.06 -0.46
N THR A 632 -5.61 23.31 -1.47
CA THR A 632 -6.39 22.15 -1.01
C THR A 632 -5.51 20.90 -0.92
N HIS A 633 -6.12 19.81 -0.44
CA HIS A 633 -5.36 18.56 -0.26
C HIS A 633 -4.73 18.10 -1.58
N GLY A 634 -3.36 17.81 -1.38
CA GLY A 634 -2.62 17.25 -2.55
C GLY A 634 -2.25 18.35 -3.55
N GLU A 635 -2.73 19.62 -3.25
CA GLU A 635 -2.39 20.73 -4.17
C GLU A 635 -1.11 21.44 -3.73
N HIS A 636 -0.16 21.55 -4.72
CA HIS A 636 1.12 22.21 -4.41
C HIS A 636 1.44 23.28 -5.45
N ILE A 637 2.21 24.26 -4.93
CA ILE A 637 2.59 25.32 -5.90
C ILE A 637 3.82 24.83 -6.69
N VAL A 638 3.69 24.89 -8.00
CA VAL A 638 4.79 24.31 -8.81
C VAL A 638 5.41 25.40 -9.69
N GLU A 639 4.68 26.57 -9.69
CA GLU A 639 5.25 27.69 -10.47
C GLU A 639 4.81 29.02 -9.86
N ILE A 640 5.77 30.01 -10.06
CA ILE A 640 5.39 31.37 -9.63
C ILE A 640 5.69 32.33 -10.80
N LEU A 641 4.61 32.98 -11.18
CA LEU A 641 4.83 34.10 -12.13
C LEU A 641 4.98 35.42 -11.37
N ALA A 642 6.13 35.99 -11.63
CA ALA A 642 6.38 37.26 -10.89
C ALA A 642 6.84 38.33 -11.87
N SER A 643 6.49 39.55 -11.50
CA SER A 643 6.95 40.68 -12.34
C SER A 643 7.53 41.78 -11.46
N GLY A 644 8.69 42.25 -11.97
CA GLY A 644 9.30 43.32 -11.14
C GLY A 644 10.15 44.24 -12.00
N ASP A 645 10.40 45.48 -11.48
CA ASP A 645 11.37 46.40 -12.11
C ASP A 645 12.49 46.74 -11.13
N ASP A 646 13.17 47.84 -11.48
CA ASP A 646 14.32 48.17 -10.62
C ASP A 646 13.87 48.61 -9.22
N ASP A 647 12.58 48.84 -9.08
CA ASP A 647 12.08 49.42 -7.82
C ASP A 647 11.45 48.35 -6.92
N GLY A 648 11.30 47.19 -7.51
CA GLY A 648 10.79 46.15 -6.61
C GLY A 648 9.80 45.23 -7.33
N LEU A 649 9.32 44.25 -6.54
CA LEU A 649 8.34 43.27 -7.05
C LEU A 649 6.95 43.91 -7.19
N ARG A 650 6.40 43.76 -8.44
CA ARG A 650 5.14 44.49 -8.70
C ARG A 650 3.93 43.54 -8.63
N GLY A 651 4.15 42.34 -9.09
CA GLY A 651 2.98 41.42 -9.10
C GLY A 651 3.46 39.97 -9.04
N VAL A 652 2.49 39.14 -8.55
CA VAL A 652 2.86 37.71 -8.45
C VAL A 652 1.59 36.88 -8.65
N GLN A 653 1.79 35.76 -9.25
CA GLN A 653 0.70 34.78 -9.36
C GLN A 653 1.26 33.37 -9.11
N PHE A 654 0.48 32.60 -8.36
CA PHE A 654 0.92 31.24 -8.00
C PHE A 654 0.15 30.22 -8.83
N ILE A 655 0.93 29.20 -9.30
CA ILE A 655 0.30 28.14 -10.11
C ILE A 655 0.54 26.79 -9.43
N THR A 656 -0.58 25.95 -9.45
CA THR A 656 -0.43 24.71 -8.65
C THR A 656 -0.37 23.51 -9.59
N ASN A 657 0.02 22.37 -9.00
CA ASN A 657 0.09 21.11 -9.76
C ASN A 657 -1.30 20.64 -10.20
N LYS A 658 -2.36 21.22 -9.77
CA LYS A 658 -3.72 20.86 -10.25
C LYS A 658 -4.20 21.83 -11.33
N GLY A 659 -3.27 22.71 -11.72
CA GLY A 659 -3.60 23.61 -12.84
C GLY A 659 -4.35 24.86 -12.37
N ARG A 660 -4.51 25.05 -11.03
CA ARG A 660 -5.18 26.24 -10.50
C ARG A 660 -4.21 27.42 -10.37
N CYS A 661 -4.79 28.56 -10.72
CA CYS A 661 -3.95 29.77 -10.57
C CYS A 661 -4.58 30.71 -9.54
N SER A 662 -3.67 31.19 -8.69
CA SER A 662 -4.22 32.29 -7.85
C SER A 662 -4.54 33.54 -8.67
N ALA A 663 -5.29 34.51 -7.96
CA ALA A 663 -5.38 35.83 -8.63
C ALA A 663 -4.00 36.48 -8.78
N ILE A 664 -3.99 37.36 -9.70
CA ILE A 664 -2.72 38.15 -9.75
C ILE A 664 -2.74 39.20 -8.64
N TYR A 665 -1.76 38.99 -7.75
CA TYR A 665 -1.67 39.99 -6.66
C TYR A 665 -0.67 41.09 -7.02
N GLY A 666 -1.18 42.42 -6.87
CA GLY A 666 -0.37 43.56 -7.33
C GLY A 666 -0.65 43.88 -8.80
N THR A 667 0.46 44.53 -9.46
CA THR A 667 0.30 44.84 -10.90
C THR A 667 1.42 44.15 -11.70
N LEU A 668 1.04 43.18 -12.63
CA LEU A 668 2.07 42.48 -13.42
C LEU A 668 2.79 43.47 -14.35
N GLU A 669 3.23 44.59 -13.77
CA GLU A 669 4.05 45.56 -14.53
C GLU A 669 5.53 45.24 -14.36
N GLY A 670 6.29 45.43 -15.51
CA GLY A 670 7.73 45.10 -15.48
C GLY A 670 8.00 43.77 -16.20
N VAL A 671 9.24 43.31 -15.97
CA VAL A 671 9.67 42.10 -16.72
C VAL A 671 9.14 40.85 -16.00
N PRO A 672 8.24 40.14 -16.69
CA PRO A 672 7.73 38.91 -16.08
C PRO A 672 8.79 37.80 -16.04
N THR A 673 8.74 37.15 -14.87
CA THR A 673 9.69 36.03 -14.71
C THR A 673 8.94 34.83 -14.10
N ILE A 674 9.32 33.74 -14.70
CA ILE A 674 8.71 32.51 -14.13
C ILE A 674 9.75 31.82 -13.25
N ALA A 675 9.32 31.65 -12.00
CA ALA A 675 10.21 30.90 -11.10
C ALA A 675 9.64 29.47 -10.91
N ARG A 676 10.57 28.50 -11.28
CA ARG A 676 10.17 27.09 -11.08
C ARG A 676 11.40 26.19 -11.03
N SER A 677 11.19 25.10 -10.39
CA SER A 677 12.24 24.05 -10.39
C SER A 677 11.66 22.75 -10.96
N LYS A 678 12.40 22.31 -12.03
CA LYS A 678 11.90 21.06 -12.65
C LYS A 678 11.64 19.97 -11.60
N GLY A 679 10.31 19.58 -11.58
CA GLY A 679 9.95 18.47 -10.67
C GLY A 679 9.89 18.92 -9.20
N GLY A 680 10.06 20.29 -9.01
CA GLY A 680 10.11 20.78 -7.61
C GLY A 680 8.77 21.42 -7.22
N ILE A 681 8.47 21.30 -6.00
CA ILE A 681 7.31 22.04 -5.44
C ILE A 681 7.82 23.11 -4.47
N LEU A 682 7.05 24.16 -4.52
CA LEU A 682 7.51 25.28 -3.68
C LEU A 682 7.36 24.92 -2.19
N ALA A 683 8.49 25.08 -1.48
CA ALA A 683 8.46 24.71 -0.04
C ALA A 683 8.58 25.96 0.84
N GLY A 684 9.00 26.99 0.24
CA GLY A 684 9.19 28.24 1.02
C GLY A 684 9.70 29.36 0.11
N LEU A 685 9.81 30.57 0.80
CA LEU A 685 10.29 31.72 0.02
C LEU A 685 11.45 32.39 0.76
N SER A 686 12.40 32.79 0.05
CA SER A 686 13.40 33.75 0.54
C SER A 686 13.21 35.13 -0.12
N VAL A 687 12.74 36.11 0.73
CA VAL A 687 12.35 37.41 0.14
C VAL A 687 13.30 38.50 0.66
N THR A 688 13.73 39.33 -0.31
CA THR A 688 14.52 40.52 0.10
C THR A 688 13.65 41.78 0.03
N SER A 689 13.78 42.55 1.13
CA SER A 689 12.96 43.80 1.14
C SER A 689 13.84 45.01 1.40
N LYS A 690 13.37 46.15 0.79
CA LYS A 690 14.10 47.42 1.01
C LYS A 690 13.15 48.51 1.51
N VAL A 691 13.80 49.43 2.41
CA VAL A 691 12.95 50.51 2.97
C VAL A 691 12.72 51.58 1.90
N HIS A 692 11.48 51.78 1.57
CA HIS A 692 11.09 52.89 0.66
C HIS A 692 10.79 54.17 1.43
N PRO A 693 11.23 55.32 0.89
CA PRO A 693 11.16 56.60 1.60
C PRO A 693 9.73 56.95 2.03
N THR A 694 8.70 56.45 1.39
CA THR A 694 7.33 56.92 1.74
C THR A 694 6.44 55.72 2.07
N ARG A 695 6.88 54.47 1.84
CA ARG A 695 5.89 53.36 1.88
C ARG A 695 6.42 52.24 2.76
N GLY A 696 7.54 52.57 3.44
CA GLY A 696 8.10 51.55 4.36
C GLY A 696 8.83 50.44 3.59
N TYR A 697 8.81 49.14 4.15
CA TYR A 697 9.60 48.05 3.53
C TYR A 697 8.82 47.43 2.36
N LEU A 698 9.53 47.40 1.16
CA LEU A 698 8.91 46.77 -0.02
C LEU A 698 9.76 45.59 -0.47
N ALA A 699 8.96 44.59 -0.93
CA ALA A 699 9.70 43.41 -1.43
C ALA A 699 10.40 43.74 -2.76
N THR A 700 11.61 43.46 -2.81
CA THR A 700 12.38 43.88 -4.00
C THR A 700 12.68 42.67 -4.87
N SER A 701 12.82 41.52 -4.21
CA SER A 701 13.03 40.29 -4.99
C SER A 701 12.67 39.06 -4.13
N PHE A 702 12.39 37.93 -4.90
CA PHE A 702 12.15 36.71 -4.09
C PHE A 702 12.80 35.52 -4.78
N ARG A 703 13.07 34.48 -3.79
CA ARG A 703 13.54 33.16 -4.25
C ARG A 703 12.60 32.07 -3.73
N GLY A 704 12.30 31.31 -4.83
CA GLY A 704 11.53 30.14 -4.34
C GLY A 704 12.44 29.04 -3.79
N ILE A 705 12.14 28.50 -2.64
CA ILE A 705 12.78 27.26 -2.13
C ILE A 705 11.95 26.05 -2.56
N TRP A 706 12.65 25.23 -3.44
CA TRP A 706 11.87 24.14 -4.05
C TRP A 706 12.37 22.79 -3.51
N ARG A 707 11.45 21.92 -3.21
CA ARG A 707 11.91 20.58 -2.77
C ARG A 707 11.39 19.54 -3.75
N HIS A 708 12.11 18.36 -3.80
CA HIS A 708 11.89 17.41 -4.92
C HIS A 708 11.41 16.06 -4.38
N ASP A 709 11.14 16.05 -3.14
CA ASP A 709 10.84 14.73 -2.54
C ASP A 709 9.33 14.56 -2.39
N LEU A 710 8.32 15.45 -2.86
CA LEU A 710 6.90 15.40 -2.43
C LEU A 710 6.02 14.93 -3.59
N ILE A 711 6.42 15.16 -4.83
CA ILE A 711 5.50 14.67 -5.87
C ILE A 711 6.32 13.82 -6.85
N PRO A 712 5.61 12.62 -7.11
CA PRO A 712 6.30 11.67 -8.00
C PRO A 712 6.43 12.23 -9.42
N HIS A 713 5.30 13.17 -9.64
CA HIS A 713 5.35 13.77 -10.99
C HIS A 713 4.79 15.19 -10.95
N ALA A 714 5.61 16.23 -11.46
CA ALA A 714 5.06 17.60 -11.58
C ALA A 714 4.47 17.80 -12.99
N PRO A 715 3.22 18.14 -13.00
CA PRO A 715 2.63 18.35 -14.32
C PRO A 715 3.42 19.39 -15.15
N LYS A 716 3.49 19.03 -16.49
CA LYS A 716 4.04 19.94 -17.53
C LYS A 716 5.50 20.27 -17.25
N GLU A 717 6.19 19.31 -16.73
CA GLU A 717 7.62 19.47 -16.36
C GLU A 717 8.48 19.68 -17.62
N ASN A 718 7.96 19.29 -18.73
CA ASN A 718 8.81 19.46 -19.94
C ASN A 718 8.45 20.75 -20.68
N ASP A 719 7.57 21.50 -19.99
CA ASP A 719 7.23 22.75 -20.71
C ASP A 719 8.44 23.69 -20.77
N VAL A 720 8.57 24.24 -22.02
CA VAL A 720 9.67 25.20 -22.21
C VAL A 720 9.10 26.62 -22.20
N PHE A 721 9.88 27.53 -21.49
CA PHE A 721 9.38 28.93 -21.48
C PHE A 721 10.28 29.80 -22.36
N SER A 722 9.54 30.58 -23.04
CA SER A 722 10.33 31.50 -23.91
C SER A 722 10.78 32.73 -23.12
N GLU A 723 11.88 33.34 -23.69
CA GLU A 723 12.30 34.65 -23.11
C GLU A 723 11.25 35.73 -23.38
N TYR A 724 11.20 36.62 -22.33
CA TYR A 724 10.26 37.75 -22.52
C TYR A 724 10.88 38.80 -23.45
N PHE A 725 9.97 39.16 -24.46
CA PHE A 725 10.42 40.24 -25.37
C PHE A 725 9.38 41.36 -25.37
N GLY A 726 9.79 42.48 -24.72
CA GLY A 726 8.83 43.60 -24.69
C GLY A 726 9.35 44.73 -23.78
N ALA A 727 8.46 45.86 -23.77
CA ALA A 727 8.87 47.08 -23.03
C ALA A 727 9.03 46.77 -21.53
N ARG A 728 10.20 47.29 -20.95
CA ARG A 728 10.55 47.10 -19.51
C ARG A 728 9.84 48.14 -18.65
N THR A 729 9.01 48.99 -19.39
CA THR A 729 8.45 50.15 -18.64
C THR A 729 6.96 49.92 -18.37
N HIS A 730 6.24 50.69 -17.37
CA HIS A 730 4.95 50.73 -16.65
C HIS A 730 3.77 50.77 -17.60
N HIS A 731 3.96 50.31 -18.96
CA HIS A 731 2.69 50.53 -19.69
C HIS A 731 2.19 49.21 -20.26
N GLY A 732 1.20 48.54 -19.33
CA GLY A 732 0.46 47.36 -19.83
C GLY A 732 0.14 46.40 -18.68
N SER A 733 -1.13 45.82 -18.76
CA SER A 733 -1.56 44.85 -17.73
C SER A 733 -1.11 43.43 -18.12
N GLY A 734 -0.21 42.92 -17.17
CA GLY A 734 0.26 41.53 -17.41
C GLY A 734 -0.92 40.55 -17.51
N PHE A 735 -0.83 39.64 -18.51
CA PHE A 735 -1.85 38.57 -18.57
C PHE A 735 -1.16 37.20 -18.60
N ASN A 736 -1.87 36.15 -18.07
CA ASN A 736 -1.37 34.76 -18.06
C ASN A 736 -2.51 33.80 -18.44
N ASP A 737 -2.31 33.10 -19.59
CA ASP A 737 -3.40 32.22 -20.05
C ASP A 737 -3.30 30.84 -19.40
N ARG A 738 -2.34 30.72 -18.47
CA ARG A 738 -2.19 29.45 -17.74
C ARG A 738 -3.48 29.05 -17.01
N ALA A 739 -4.24 29.97 -16.53
CA ALA A 739 -5.50 29.63 -15.82
C ALA A 739 -6.50 28.97 -16.76
N LEU A 740 -6.35 29.29 -18.08
CA LEU A 740 -7.29 28.71 -19.07
C LEU A 740 -6.81 27.33 -19.53
N VAL A 741 -5.45 27.18 -19.61
CA VAL A 741 -4.90 25.91 -20.14
C VAL A 741 -4.80 24.89 -19.01
N GLY A 742 -4.63 25.34 -17.78
CA GLY A 742 -4.48 24.43 -16.63
C GLY A 742 -3.32 23.44 -16.85
N ASN A 743 -3.57 22.11 -16.46
CA ASN A 743 -2.53 21.07 -16.66
C ASN A 743 -2.90 20.16 -17.83
N SER A 744 -3.69 20.67 -18.70
CA SER A 744 -4.17 19.78 -19.79
C SER A 744 -3.04 19.52 -20.80
N SER A 745 -2.93 18.12 -21.07
CA SER A 745 -1.91 17.79 -22.10
C SER A 745 -2.53 17.78 -23.49
N THR A 746 -3.80 18.04 -23.51
CA THR A 746 -4.45 17.91 -24.83
C THR A 746 -4.88 19.28 -25.36
N MET A 747 -4.74 20.31 -24.48
CA MET A 747 -5.13 21.64 -24.99
C MET A 747 -4.01 22.19 -25.88
N CYS A 748 -4.40 22.61 -27.09
CA CYS A 748 -3.36 23.17 -27.97
C CYS A 748 -3.84 24.49 -28.56
N ILE A 749 -2.87 25.31 -28.86
CA ILE A 749 -3.25 26.56 -29.57
C ILE A 749 -3.71 26.21 -30.99
N SER A 750 -4.88 26.50 -31.25
CA SER A 750 -5.38 26.14 -32.59
C SER A 750 -5.34 27.35 -33.53
N ARG A 751 -5.34 28.55 -32.80
CA ARG A 751 -5.35 29.74 -33.68
C ARG A 751 -4.78 30.93 -32.91
N VAL A 752 -3.95 31.72 -33.68
CA VAL A 752 -3.46 32.99 -33.09
C VAL A 752 -3.81 34.13 -34.06
N GLU A 753 -4.48 35.12 -33.43
CA GLU A 753 -4.84 36.29 -34.27
C GLU A 753 -4.16 37.56 -33.73
N PHE A 754 -3.60 38.29 -34.76
CA PHE A 754 -2.96 39.56 -34.33
C PHE A 754 -3.66 40.74 -35.02
N TRP A 755 -3.86 41.68 -34.20
CA TRP A 755 -4.24 42.99 -34.82
C TRP A 755 -3.07 43.97 -34.73
N ALA A 756 -2.73 44.40 -36.02
CA ALA A 756 -1.51 45.24 -35.94
C ALA A 756 -1.62 46.39 -36.94
N GLY A 757 -1.11 47.73 -36.48
CA GLY A 757 -0.75 48.81 -37.42
C GLY A 757 0.77 48.96 -37.54
N VAL A 758 1.42 50.15 -37.01
CA VAL A 758 2.90 50.27 -36.96
C VAL A 758 3.45 49.45 -35.79
N GLU A 759 2.59 49.13 -34.77
CA GLU A 759 2.87 48.25 -33.61
C GLU A 759 1.77 47.19 -33.49
N ILE A 760 2.16 46.14 -32.69
CA ILE A 760 1.12 45.12 -32.43
C ILE A 760 0.12 45.68 -31.41
N ASP A 761 -1.20 45.76 -31.87
CA ASP A 761 -2.25 46.38 -31.02
C ASP A 761 -2.91 45.33 -30.12
N SER A 762 -3.01 44.06 -30.67
CA SER A 762 -3.67 43.04 -29.83
C SER A 762 -3.37 41.64 -30.38
N ILE A 763 -3.31 40.77 -29.36
CA ILE A 763 -3.14 39.36 -29.74
C ILE A 763 -4.26 38.53 -29.11
N GLN A 764 -4.78 37.63 -29.96
CA GLN A 764 -5.80 36.71 -29.44
C GLN A 764 -5.39 35.27 -29.74
N ILE A 765 -5.58 34.51 -28.56
CA ILE A 765 -5.20 33.10 -28.75
C ILE A 765 -6.45 32.23 -28.54
N GLN A 766 -6.63 31.28 -29.56
CA GLN A 766 -7.72 30.31 -29.42
C GLN A 766 -7.15 28.92 -29.13
N LEU A 767 -7.89 28.35 -28.13
CA LEU A 767 -7.38 27.02 -27.72
C LEU A 767 -8.39 25.95 -28.13
N ALA A 768 -7.89 24.78 -28.58
CA ALA A 768 -8.79 23.64 -28.89
C ALA A 768 -8.31 22.39 -28.15
N ARG A 769 -9.38 21.58 -27.82
CA ARG A 769 -9.04 20.29 -27.20
C ARG A 769 -8.95 19.20 -28.27
N ARG A 770 -7.86 18.44 -28.32
CA ARG A 770 -7.56 17.45 -29.38
C ARG A 770 -8.62 16.34 -29.42
N ILE A 771 -9.54 16.28 -28.39
CA ILE A 771 -10.39 15.07 -28.40
C ILE A 771 -11.86 15.50 -28.40
N THR A 772 -12.19 16.84 -28.18
CA THR A 772 -13.63 17.19 -28.09
C THR A 772 -13.86 18.53 -28.80
N ARG A 773 -13.67 18.74 -30.14
CA ARG A 773 -13.88 19.98 -30.94
C ARG A 773 -14.42 21.12 -30.08
N GLU A 774 -14.21 21.19 -28.74
CA GLU A 774 -14.59 22.36 -27.93
C GLU A 774 -13.54 23.47 -28.06
N LYS A 775 -14.10 24.84 -28.38
CA LYS A 775 -13.20 25.98 -28.67
C LYS A 775 -13.34 27.03 -27.57
N TYR A 776 -12.12 27.49 -27.03
CA TYR A 776 -12.09 28.60 -26.04
C TYR A 776 -11.36 29.80 -26.64
N VAL A 777 -12.03 31.11 -26.45
CA VAL A 777 -11.38 32.28 -27.09
C VAL A 777 -11.08 33.32 -26.01
N ARG A 778 -9.71 33.79 -26.02
CA ARG A 778 -9.41 34.95 -25.16
C ARG A 778 -8.79 36.07 -26.00
N HIS A 779 -9.29 37.38 -25.66
CA HIS A 779 -8.83 38.58 -26.39
C HIS A 779 -7.99 39.45 -25.46
N VAL A 780 -6.64 39.75 -25.95
CA VAL A 780 -5.79 40.65 -25.13
C VAL A 780 -5.52 41.92 -25.95
N THR A 781 -5.76 43.16 -25.33
CA THR A 781 -5.46 44.43 -26.03
C THR A 781 -4.13 44.99 -25.51
N VAL A 782 -3.09 45.23 -26.40
CA VAL A 782 -1.77 45.78 -26.00
C VAL A 782 -1.79 47.30 -26.12
N GLY A 783 -2.21 48.08 -25.04
CA GLY A 783 -2.40 49.54 -24.92
C GLY A 783 -1.27 50.32 -25.61
N SER A 784 -1.47 51.12 -26.75
CA SER A 784 -0.73 52.31 -27.23
C SER A 784 -1.31 53.59 -26.61
N ALA A 785 -0.74 54.09 -25.45
CA ALA A 785 -0.91 55.53 -25.16
C ALA A 785 -0.59 56.38 -26.42
N GLY A 786 -1.66 56.74 -27.24
CA GLY A 786 -1.86 58.13 -27.74
C GLY A 786 -1.78 58.15 -29.28
N LEU A 787 -2.94 58.18 -29.93
CA LEU A 787 -3.48 59.16 -30.89
C LEU A 787 -4.53 58.47 -31.77
N ALA A 788 -5.75 58.49 -31.24
CA ALA A 788 -6.92 58.59 -32.13
C ALA A 788 -6.53 59.14 -33.51
N PRO A 789 -6.57 58.28 -34.62
CA PRO A 789 -7.03 59.13 -35.74
C PRO A 789 -8.41 58.69 -36.26
N HIS A 790 -9.46 59.56 -35.88
CA HIS A 790 -10.56 60.09 -36.71
C HIS A 790 -10.71 59.30 -38.01
N TRP A 791 -11.61 58.31 -37.95
CA TRP A 791 -12.58 57.87 -38.98
C TRP A 791 -12.46 58.70 -40.26
N ILE A 792 -11.88 58.15 -41.44
CA ILE A 792 -12.53 57.97 -42.75
C ILE A 792 -12.02 56.66 -43.36
#